data_AF-A0A255SGZ7-F1
#
_entry.id   AF-A0A255SGZ7-F1
#
_cell.length_a   1.000
_cell.length_b   1.000
_cell.length_c   1.000
_cell.angle_alpha   90.00
_cell.angle_beta   90.00
_cell.angle_gamma   90.00
#
_symmetry.space_group_name_H-M   'P 1'
#
loop_
_entity.id
_entity.type
_entity.pdbx_description
1 polymer ?
#
loop_
_entity_poly.entity_id
_entity_poly.type
_entity_poly.pdbx_seq_one_letter_code
_entity_poly.pdbx_strand_id
1 'polypeptide(L)'
;MELQFDKKGNIVRLKDMCEHVIGSGVLYYEEYLGGRLYALTAAHNLYEDGDLFGVLRKSIYVEVYSYTHQCYEPITIRNLSDSVACSPKKDADFAIIVLNKVDVDSINPNLSTIQIVNNCAETKSMLLLGFPKANNHKEVLSSNVTRIEERIGEQQFLLNMEQGIANFYVEGYSGGGIFVENEANENVLLGLFVRVQANEERGHLGYGQYLKGINTILEDKRLPTIHFGYFGVNGLTHNKLSNLCSKSKKNLGPDFGIDVKTSIQPYLDAVCRNDSFLKVFTESLEKWFRDIHFYGNESTSPTGLLETEFMEIKDHISHIISCLELQLPCEIDFSKCSSLINNFMSKVKSLMNSIYGQLRELHGESCRQDKESLNAYLSRLYTLERYCDGFSYAIRSTNYLFTNTPIAIIEGEAGCGKSYILGHLSDSLIKSHTPVVFLLGRDFDQKESIECNFKKLIGINCDLDVFLNNCNCIGIERNQRFMILIDAINETEGRHYWKNNLRAFVDLIKRYPAVGLILSIRSTYIKDEIPDNFTKDDSIHLIHHGGLRGNEEEAIHKFCNYYKIAAPTLPLLNPEYSNPLMLHISCEVAQKEGHGRFIMAHTGASSLFDAYRKVYDSKFDDKNDIYDGKHIVSKSIKAIAKEFVDIGADRISFDHCDRLLSEKVGVKYPTLLKDLITSCILSKDYVPGEEVEYIRFTYQRLSDYFMAEALINDCPNRDEIIEQFADAEFKKRLYKNTNISGIIEQFAILLPEKYNLDFWEVINLSEVDYLYKSGAEILLESLAWRSKEHIDVDKIVKYLKTENFSHFEYLNTLILLAPIPGHPFNSNRWHNTMKQMDLPHREQVLQRFLLDYSDVDNNYSCPHIDRLIEWAWRLGVSAEVDDEVARLTGQLMAWFLCSTKNALRDRTTKAMVNLLQGHVLSLISILKSFEGIDDPYILERLYAVAYGCILRTPNVSDIRLIGEYVYHYVFVDSNLPKHLLTRDYMCNH
;
A
#
# COMPACT_ATOMS: atom_id res chain seq x y z
N MET A 1 14.15 26.52 -40.58
CA MET A 1 12.89 25.99 -40.05
C MET A 1 12.54 26.89 -38.88
N GLU A 2 11.50 27.73 -39.01
CA GLU A 2 10.96 28.45 -37.85
C GLU A 2 10.27 27.41 -36.97
N LEU A 3 10.90 27.04 -35.85
CA LEU A 3 10.29 26.20 -34.83
C LEU A 3 9.08 26.94 -34.27
N GLN A 4 7.88 26.34 -34.36
CA GLN A 4 6.67 26.82 -33.68
C GLN A 4 6.84 26.64 -32.16
N PHE A 5 7.63 27.51 -31.53
CA PHE A 5 7.85 27.47 -30.09
C PHE A 5 6.83 28.37 -29.37
N ASP A 6 5.72 27.78 -28.93
CA ASP A 6 4.65 28.47 -28.20
C ASP A 6 4.80 28.37 -26.66
N LYS A 7 6.00 28.66 -26.13
CA LYS A 7 6.22 28.82 -24.67
C LYS A 7 6.86 30.16 -24.29
N LYS A 8 6.59 31.22 -25.06
CA LYS A 8 7.02 32.59 -24.70
C LYS A 8 6.57 32.98 -23.28
N GLY A 9 5.40 32.50 -22.85
CA GLY A 9 4.86 32.73 -21.51
C GLY A 9 5.70 32.19 -20.34
N ASN A 10 6.63 31.27 -20.60
CA ASN A 10 7.50 30.68 -19.59
C ASN A 10 8.87 31.37 -19.48
N ILE A 11 9.22 32.29 -20.37
CA ILE A 11 10.50 33.00 -20.31
C ILE A 11 10.27 34.35 -19.61
N VAL A 12 11.13 34.72 -18.66
CA VAL A 12 11.01 35.97 -17.91
C VAL A 12 12.19 36.89 -18.14
N ARG A 13 11.92 38.19 -18.05
CA ARG A 13 12.94 39.24 -18.12
C ARG A 13 13.23 39.74 -16.71
N LEU A 14 14.50 39.77 -16.33
CA LEU A 14 14.92 40.27 -15.04
C LEU A 14 15.40 41.71 -15.19
N LYS A 15 14.95 42.61 -14.31
CA LYS A 15 15.41 44.00 -14.25
C LYS A 15 15.85 44.41 -12.85
N ASP A 16 16.82 45.32 -12.78
CA ASP A 16 17.12 46.02 -11.53
C ASP A 16 16.10 47.15 -11.25
N MET A 17 16.21 47.78 -10.09
CA MET A 17 15.32 48.88 -9.67
C MET A 17 15.49 50.15 -10.51
N CYS A 18 16.53 50.23 -11.34
CA CYS A 18 16.76 51.30 -12.31
C CYS A 18 16.23 50.93 -13.71
N GLU A 19 15.46 49.84 -13.82
CA GLU A 19 14.87 49.29 -15.05
C GLU A 19 15.88 48.77 -16.08
N HIS A 20 17.15 48.59 -15.71
CA HIS A 20 18.12 47.92 -16.57
C HIS A 20 17.85 46.42 -16.60
N VAL A 21 17.88 45.82 -17.79
CA VAL A 21 17.76 44.38 -17.95
C VAL A 21 19.05 43.72 -17.48
N ILE A 22 18.94 42.90 -16.44
CA ILE A 22 20.06 42.20 -15.79
C ILE A 22 20.17 40.74 -16.22
N GLY A 23 19.16 40.19 -16.90
CA GLY A 23 19.19 38.84 -17.43
C GLY A 23 17.82 38.30 -17.86
N SER A 24 17.80 37.01 -18.18
CA SER A 24 16.63 36.21 -18.52
C SER A 24 16.39 35.12 -17.46
N GLY A 25 15.23 34.48 -17.50
CA GLY A 25 14.93 33.31 -16.67
C GLY A 25 13.85 32.42 -17.28
N VAL A 26 13.63 31.26 -16.67
CA VAL A 26 12.58 30.31 -17.06
C VAL A 26 11.65 30.03 -15.87
N LEU A 27 10.35 30.16 -16.07
CA LEU A 27 9.32 29.80 -15.10
C LEU A 27 9.06 28.31 -15.13
N TYR A 28 9.26 27.67 -13.98
CA TYR A 28 8.92 26.29 -13.70
C TYR A 28 7.80 26.21 -12.66
N TYR A 29 6.78 25.44 -13.00
CA TYR A 29 5.61 25.19 -12.16
C TYR A 29 5.16 23.74 -12.32
N GLU A 30 4.79 23.13 -11.19
CA GLU A 30 4.12 21.84 -11.08
C GLU A 30 3.17 21.90 -9.87
N GLU A 31 2.09 21.11 -9.88
CA GLU A 31 1.05 21.18 -8.84
C GLU A 31 1.59 20.89 -7.42
N TYR A 32 2.57 20.00 -7.29
CA TYR A 32 3.13 19.61 -5.99
C TYR A 32 3.89 20.74 -5.27
N LEU A 33 4.21 21.85 -5.95
CA LEU A 33 4.90 23.00 -5.34
C LEU A 33 4.01 23.80 -4.36
N GLY A 34 2.71 23.50 -4.31
CA GLY A 34 1.80 24.00 -3.28
C GLY A 34 1.61 25.52 -3.31
N GLY A 35 1.37 26.07 -4.50
CA GLY A 35 1.17 27.51 -4.73
C GLY A 35 2.46 28.33 -4.91
N ARG A 36 3.62 27.67 -4.97
CA ARG A 36 4.90 28.29 -5.33
C ARG A 36 5.20 28.08 -6.80
N LEU A 37 6.02 28.98 -7.33
CA LEU A 37 6.55 28.91 -8.68
C LEU A 37 8.04 29.29 -8.65
N TYR A 38 8.85 28.65 -9.47
CA TYR A 38 10.29 28.90 -9.53
C TYR A 38 10.67 29.63 -10.82
N ALA A 39 11.31 30.79 -10.69
CA ALA A 39 12.01 31.43 -11.81
C ALA A 39 13.49 31.03 -11.75
N LEU A 40 13.91 30.18 -12.68
CA LEU A 40 15.27 29.66 -12.81
C LEU A 40 16.11 30.64 -13.62
N THR A 41 17.26 31.06 -13.11
CA THR A 41 18.17 31.99 -13.79
C THR A 41 19.64 31.72 -13.41
N ALA A 42 20.57 32.39 -14.08
CA ALA A 42 21.97 32.39 -13.68
C ALA A 42 22.15 33.23 -12.41
N ALA A 43 22.94 32.73 -11.45
CA ALA A 43 23.09 33.41 -10.16
C ALA A 43 23.70 34.81 -10.31
N HIS A 44 24.71 34.98 -11.17
CA HIS A 44 25.40 36.26 -11.35
C HIS A 44 24.46 37.41 -11.77
N ASN A 45 23.31 37.12 -12.41
CA ASN A 45 22.31 38.12 -12.75
C ASN A 45 21.75 38.83 -11.50
N LEU A 46 21.77 38.17 -10.35
CA LEU A 46 21.20 38.66 -9.10
C LEU A 46 22.20 39.43 -8.22
N TYR A 47 23.47 39.48 -8.61
CA TYR A 47 24.53 40.17 -7.89
C TYR A 47 24.92 41.47 -8.59
N GLU A 48 25.22 42.51 -7.83
CA GLU A 48 25.69 43.80 -8.37
C GLU A 48 27.11 43.68 -8.93
N ASP A 49 27.91 42.79 -8.35
CA ASP A 49 29.29 42.48 -8.74
C ASP A 49 29.41 41.24 -9.64
N GLY A 50 28.28 40.74 -10.17
CA GLY A 50 28.22 39.65 -11.15
C GLY A 50 28.89 38.37 -10.68
N ASP A 51 29.90 37.91 -11.42
CA ASP A 51 30.65 36.65 -11.21
C ASP A 51 31.45 36.59 -9.89
N LEU A 52 31.49 37.68 -9.12
CA LEU A 52 32.14 37.73 -7.81
C LEU A 52 31.22 37.23 -6.67
N PHE A 53 29.90 37.20 -6.90
CA PHE A 53 28.89 36.74 -5.95
C PHE A 53 28.97 37.38 -4.54
N GLY A 54 29.52 38.59 -4.42
CA GLY A 54 29.78 39.25 -3.14
C GLY A 54 28.65 40.17 -2.69
N VAL A 55 27.92 40.79 -3.62
CA VAL A 55 26.88 41.79 -3.32
C VAL A 55 25.55 41.41 -3.97
N LEU A 56 24.71 40.66 -3.24
CA LEU A 56 23.35 40.33 -3.70
C LEU A 56 22.49 41.60 -3.76
N ARG A 57 21.79 41.80 -4.88
CA ARG A 57 20.84 42.91 -5.06
C ARG A 57 19.74 42.85 -4.00
N LYS A 58 19.31 44.00 -3.47
CA LYS A 58 18.22 44.06 -2.48
C LYS A 58 16.86 43.75 -3.10
N SER A 59 16.61 44.29 -4.29
CA SER A 59 15.32 44.21 -4.96
C SER A 59 15.49 44.14 -6.48
N ILE A 60 14.57 43.44 -7.15
CA ILE A 60 14.53 43.27 -8.62
C ILE A 60 13.08 43.25 -9.10
N TYR A 61 12.89 43.41 -10.41
CA TYR A 61 11.64 43.06 -11.10
C TYR A 61 11.81 41.77 -11.87
N VAL A 62 10.84 40.85 -11.73
CA VAL A 62 10.67 39.69 -12.59
C VAL A 62 9.49 39.96 -13.50
N GLU A 63 9.73 40.22 -14.79
CA GLU A 63 8.66 40.52 -15.73
C GLU A 63 8.14 39.24 -16.40
N VAL A 64 6.84 39.01 -16.28
CA VAL A 64 6.10 37.86 -16.79
C VAL A 64 5.24 38.27 -17.98
N TYR A 65 5.13 37.43 -19.00
CA TYR A 65 4.33 37.73 -20.18
C TYR A 65 2.83 37.61 -19.91
N SER A 66 2.07 38.67 -20.18
CA SER A 66 0.61 38.65 -20.20
C SER A 66 0.10 38.37 -21.61
N TYR A 67 -0.62 37.27 -21.79
CA TYR A 67 -1.34 37.00 -23.04
C TYR A 67 -2.50 37.97 -23.26
N THR A 68 -3.07 38.52 -22.19
CA THR A 68 -4.20 39.48 -22.25
C THR A 68 -3.72 40.86 -22.70
N HIS A 69 -2.62 41.36 -22.14
CA HIS A 69 -2.09 42.69 -22.48
C HIS A 69 -1.01 42.65 -23.58
N GLN A 70 -0.60 41.45 -24.01
CA GLN A 70 0.44 41.21 -25.02
C GLN A 70 1.78 41.90 -24.70
N CYS A 71 2.13 41.97 -23.41
CA CYS A 71 3.35 42.62 -22.93
C CYS A 71 3.91 41.92 -21.69
N TYR A 72 5.12 42.30 -21.29
CA TYR A 72 5.78 41.81 -20.08
C TYR A 72 5.46 42.72 -18.90
N GLU A 73 4.85 42.18 -17.86
CA GLU A 73 4.42 42.92 -16.66
C GLU A 73 5.27 42.55 -15.44
N PRO A 74 5.68 43.55 -14.62
CA PRO A 74 6.63 43.32 -13.53
C PRO A 74 5.99 42.77 -12.26
N ILE A 75 6.60 41.74 -11.69
CA ILE A 75 6.43 41.34 -10.29
C ILE A 75 7.62 41.90 -9.49
N THR A 76 7.34 42.71 -8.47
CA THR A 76 8.39 43.37 -7.66
C THR A 76 8.84 42.45 -6.52
N ILE A 77 10.12 42.08 -6.51
CA ILE A 77 10.74 41.33 -5.41
C ILE A 77 11.52 42.30 -4.55
N ARG A 78 10.97 42.67 -3.38
CA ARG A 78 11.54 43.72 -2.52
C ARG A 78 12.66 43.24 -1.58
N ASN A 79 12.60 41.99 -1.12
CA ASN A 79 13.63 41.41 -0.26
C ASN A 79 14.18 40.13 -0.90
N LEU A 80 15.13 40.28 -1.82
CA LEU A 80 15.60 39.17 -2.64
C LEU A 80 16.20 38.03 -1.80
N SER A 81 16.83 38.33 -0.65
CA SER A 81 17.44 37.31 0.23
C SER A 81 16.45 36.27 0.74
N ASP A 82 15.19 36.66 0.94
CA ASP A 82 14.14 35.80 1.50
C ASP A 82 13.42 35.00 0.41
N SER A 83 13.54 35.44 -0.85
CA SER A 83 12.84 34.87 -2.00
C SER A 83 13.79 34.21 -3.00
N VAL A 84 15.07 34.03 -2.65
CA VAL A 84 16.05 33.40 -3.54
C VAL A 84 16.77 32.22 -2.87
N ALA A 85 16.98 31.16 -3.66
CA ALA A 85 17.89 30.08 -3.35
C ALA A 85 19.00 30.08 -4.41
N CYS A 86 20.25 30.32 -4.00
CA CYS A 86 21.39 30.41 -4.92
C CYS A 86 22.62 29.70 -4.36
N SER A 87 23.46 29.17 -5.25
CA SER A 87 24.77 28.61 -4.89
C SER A 87 25.88 29.55 -5.37
N PRO A 88 26.67 30.17 -4.47
CA PRO A 88 27.74 31.10 -4.87
C PRO A 88 29.03 30.35 -5.24
N LYS A 89 28.93 29.24 -6.00
CA LYS A 89 30.10 28.47 -6.48
C LYS A 89 30.28 28.70 -7.98
N LYS A 90 31.51 28.95 -8.44
CA LYS A 90 31.83 29.27 -9.85
C LYS A 90 31.46 28.17 -10.86
N ASP A 91 31.34 26.93 -10.40
CA ASP A 91 30.91 25.75 -11.16
C ASP A 91 29.40 25.47 -11.05
N ALA A 92 28.67 26.23 -10.23
CA ALA A 92 27.24 26.08 -9.96
C ALA A 92 26.50 27.45 -9.99
N ASP A 93 26.58 28.18 -11.10
CA ASP A 93 26.00 29.53 -11.31
C ASP A 93 24.47 29.51 -11.52
N PHE A 94 23.72 29.03 -10.51
CA PHE A 94 22.27 28.94 -10.52
C PHE A 94 21.61 29.71 -9.38
N ALA A 95 20.53 30.41 -9.73
CA ALA A 95 19.61 30.99 -8.76
C ALA A 95 18.16 30.65 -9.09
N ILE A 96 17.39 30.48 -8.03
CA ILE A 96 15.97 30.18 -8.05
C ILE A 96 15.28 31.31 -7.31
N ILE A 97 14.45 32.07 -8.02
CA ILE A 97 13.58 33.07 -7.40
C ILE A 97 12.24 32.39 -7.12
N VAL A 98 11.85 32.32 -5.84
CA VAL A 98 10.59 31.76 -5.39
C VAL A 98 9.50 32.82 -5.53
N LEU A 99 8.53 32.56 -6.39
CA LEU A 99 7.38 33.41 -6.68
C LEU A 99 6.11 32.80 -6.10
N ASN A 100 5.14 33.65 -5.78
CA ASN A 100 3.79 33.22 -5.43
C ASN A 100 3.00 32.98 -6.72
N LYS A 101 2.39 31.79 -6.85
CA LYS A 101 1.58 31.43 -8.00
C LYS A 101 0.43 32.42 -8.23
N VAL A 102 -0.19 32.94 -7.17
CA VAL A 102 -1.30 33.90 -7.29
C VAL A 102 -0.88 35.17 -8.04
N ASP A 103 0.33 35.67 -7.78
CA ASP A 103 0.85 36.87 -8.42
C ASP A 103 1.13 36.60 -9.91
N VAL A 104 1.70 35.43 -10.23
CA VAL A 104 1.99 35.03 -11.61
C VAL A 104 0.70 34.75 -12.39
N ASP A 105 -0.25 34.02 -11.81
CA ASP A 105 -1.54 33.67 -12.43
C ASP A 105 -2.38 34.93 -12.70
N SER A 106 -2.20 36.02 -11.93
CA SER A 106 -2.85 37.31 -12.19
C SER A 106 -2.41 37.97 -13.51
N ILE A 107 -1.20 37.65 -13.98
CA ILE A 107 -0.61 38.15 -15.22
C ILE A 107 -0.73 37.11 -16.34
N ASN A 108 -0.42 35.84 -16.03
CA ASN A 108 -0.41 34.70 -16.95
C ASN A 108 -1.18 33.50 -16.36
N PRO A 109 -2.52 33.48 -16.47
CA PRO A 109 -3.34 32.41 -15.90
C PRO A 109 -3.17 31.05 -16.61
N ASN A 110 -2.61 31.04 -17.83
CA ASN A 110 -2.46 29.86 -18.68
C ASN A 110 -1.00 29.39 -18.78
N LEU A 111 -0.20 29.60 -17.73
CA LEU A 111 1.20 29.18 -17.72
C LEU A 111 1.33 27.67 -17.95
N SER A 112 2.08 27.28 -18.98
CA SER A 112 2.32 25.86 -19.30
C SER A 112 3.40 25.25 -18.39
N THR A 113 3.32 23.95 -18.12
CA THR A 113 4.41 23.23 -17.46
C THR A 113 5.57 22.99 -18.45
N ILE A 114 6.79 22.94 -17.92
CA ILE A 114 8.00 22.65 -18.70
C ILE A 114 8.64 21.40 -18.12
N GLN A 115 8.76 20.37 -18.95
CA GLN A 115 9.55 19.20 -18.60
C GLN A 115 11.03 19.58 -18.59
N ILE A 116 11.74 19.16 -17.53
CA ILE A 116 13.17 19.39 -17.35
C ILE A 116 13.89 18.05 -17.45
N VAL A 117 15.02 17.98 -18.15
CA VAL A 117 15.86 16.77 -18.25
C VAL A 117 17.28 17.03 -17.79
N ASN A 118 17.96 15.96 -17.35
CA ASN A 118 19.33 16.06 -16.87
C ASN A 118 20.36 15.80 -17.96
N ASN A 119 20.01 15.07 -19.02
CA ASN A 119 20.88 14.86 -20.17
C ASN A 119 20.06 14.58 -21.44
N CYS A 120 20.68 14.78 -22.60
CA CYS A 120 20.20 14.30 -23.89
C CYS A 120 21.43 13.84 -24.69
N ALA A 121 21.69 12.53 -24.72
CA ALA A 121 22.93 11.98 -25.28
C ALA A 121 23.01 12.12 -26.81
N GLU A 122 21.87 12.19 -27.51
CA GLU A 122 21.81 12.07 -28.98
C GLU A 122 21.59 13.42 -29.70
N THR A 123 21.14 14.45 -28.99
CA THR A 123 20.71 15.71 -29.63
C THR A 123 21.83 16.74 -29.72
N LYS A 124 22.18 17.10 -30.98
CA LYS A 124 23.20 18.13 -31.25
C LYS A 124 22.61 19.52 -31.43
N SER A 125 21.40 19.66 -31.95
CA SER A 125 20.71 20.94 -32.13
C SER A 125 19.85 21.29 -30.93
N MET A 126 19.95 22.54 -30.47
CA MET A 126 19.21 23.05 -29.33
C MET A 126 18.71 24.48 -29.63
N LEU A 127 17.70 24.91 -28.87
CA LEU A 127 17.08 26.22 -28.98
C LEU A 127 17.37 27.03 -27.72
N LEU A 128 18.05 28.16 -27.88
CA LEU A 128 18.28 29.13 -26.82
C LEU A 128 17.19 30.21 -26.83
N LEU A 129 16.56 30.46 -25.69
CA LEU A 129 15.54 31.49 -25.52
C LEU A 129 15.90 32.49 -24.42
N GLY A 130 15.74 33.78 -24.71
CA GLY A 130 15.99 34.85 -23.75
C GLY A 130 15.77 36.24 -24.36
N PHE A 131 16.26 37.26 -23.66
CA PHE A 131 16.11 38.68 -24.03
C PHE A 131 17.45 39.30 -24.43
N PRO A 132 17.97 39.02 -25.63
CA PRO A 132 19.22 39.62 -26.06
C PRO A 132 19.09 41.13 -26.32
N LYS A 133 20.22 41.80 -26.14
CA LYS A 133 20.43 43.22 -26.46
C LYS A 133 20.27 43.52 -27.94
N ALA A 134 20.48 42.53 -28.82
CA ALA A 134 20.22 42.62 -30.25
C ALA A 134 18.83 43.19 -30.61
N ASN A 135 17.82 42.95 -29.76
CA ASN A 135 16.47 43.48 -29.92
C ASN A 135 16.09 44.48 -28.81
N ASN A 136 17.08 45.20 -28.27
CA ASN A 136 16.91 46.11 -27.12
C ASN A 136 16.20 45.45 -25.93
N HIS A 137 16.38 44.14 -25.75
CA HIS A 137 15.71 43.33 -24.71
C HIS A 137 14.18 43.35 -24.76
N LYS A 138 13.53 43.76 -25.87
CA LYS A 138 12.08 44.01 -25.91
C LYS A 138 11.23 42.74 -25.93
N GLU A 139 11.64 41.75 -26.72
CA GLU A 139 10.92 40.49 -26.92
C GLU A 139 11.85 39.29 -26.74
N VAL A 140 11.25 38.12 -26.46
CA VAL A 140 11.96 36.85 -26.44
C VAL A 140 12.41 36.50 -27.84
N LEU A 141 13.71 36.26 -28.01
CA LEU A 141 14.29 35.75 -29.25
C LEU A 141 14.78 34.32 -29.08
N SER A 142 14.71 33.58 -30.17
CA SER A 142 15.22 32.22 -30.29
C SER A 142 16.49 32.19 -31.13
N SER A 143 17.53 31.51 -30.64
CA SER A 143 18.75 31.23 -31.39
C SER A 143 18.98 29.73 -31.47
N ASN A 144 19.26 29.21 -32.66
CA ASN A 144 19.73 27.84 -32.80
C ASN A 144 21.18 27.76 -32.32
N VAL A 145 21.47 26.77 -31.49
CA VAL A 145 22.81 26.50 -30.97
C VAL A 145 23.10 25.00 -31.08
N THR A 146 24.38 24.64 -31.21
CA THR A 146 24.77 23.22 -31.31
C THR A 146 25.66 22.80 -30.15
N ARG A 147 25.40 21.63 -29.56
CA ARG A 147 26.21 21.09 -28.45
C ARG A 147 27.57 20.64 -28.98
N ILE A 148 28.64 21.01 -28.30
CA ILE A 148 29.97 20.46 -28.54
C ILE A 148 30.20 19.33 -27.53
N GLU A 149 30.61 18.15 -28.03
CA GLU A 149 30.96 16.98 -27.23
C GLU A 149 32.36 17.13 -26.60
N GLU A 150 32.53 18.15 -25.77
CA GLU A 150 33.75 18.38 -24.97
C GLU A 150 33.36 18.48 -23.50
N ARG A 151 34.04 17.73 -22.63
CA ARG A 151 33.69 17.64 -21.20
C ARG A 151 34.27 18.84 -20.45
N ILE A 152 33.40 19.71 -19.94
CA ILE A 152 33.80 20.87 -19.11
C ILE A 152 33.14 20.76 -17.76
N GLY A 153 33.90 20.28 -16.78
CA GLY A 153 33.36 20.01 -15.44
C GLY A 153 32.21 19.00 -15.46
N GLU A 154 31.48 18.94 -14.35
CA GLU A 154 30.34 18.01 -14.21
C GLU A 154 28.97 18.67 -14.48
N GLN A 155 28.89 20.01 -14.43
CA GLN A 155 27.63 20.76 -14.49
C GLN A 155 27.50 21.66 -15.73
N GLN A 156 28.51 21.73 -16.60
CA GLN A 156 28.54 22.64 -17.74
C GLN A 156 28.73 21.89 -19.06
N PHE A 157 28.25 22.50 -20.16
CA PHE A 157 28.45 22.01 -21.51
C PHE A 157 28.68 23.17 -22.49
N LEU A 158 29.47 22.91 -23.53
CA LEU A 158 29.78 23.88 -24.57
C LEU A 158 28.71 23.93 -25.66
N LEU A 159 28.50 25.14 -26.14
CA LEU A 159 27.63 25.49 -27.23
C LEU A 159 28.46 26.14 -28.34
N ASN A 160 28.25 25.71 -29.57
CA ASN A 160 28.65 26.45 -30.75
C ASN A 160 27.48 27.34 -31.20
N MET A 161 27.72 28.64 -31.24
CA MET A 161 26.77 29.65 -31.68
C MET A 161 26.95 29.85 -33.20
N GLU A 162 25.87 29.96 -33.98
CA GLU A 162 25.97 30.14 -35.44
C GLU A 162 26.86 31.37 -35.82
N GLN A 163 27.65 31.23 -36.89
CA GLN A 163 28.64 32.23 -37.32
C GLN A 163 27.99 33.59 -37.59
N GLY A 164 28.35 34.61 -36.80
CA GLY A 164 27.90 35.99 -36.98
C GLY A 164 27.38 36.69 -35.72
N ILE A 165 27.22 35.95 -34.62
CA ILE A 165 26.77 36.51 -33.34
C ILE A 165 27.97 37.16 -32.61
N ALA A 166 28.24 38.44 -32.85
CA ALA A 166 29.17 39.22 -32.01
C ALA A 166 28.73 39.21 -30.54
N ASN A 167 29.63 39.41 -29.57
CA ASN A 167 29.29 39.51 -28.13
C ASN A 167 28.04 40.38 -27.83
N PHE A 168 27.83 41.44 -28.62
CA PHE A 168 26.66 42.33 -28.56
C PHE A 168 25.31 41.61 -28.77
N TYR A 169 25.27 40.54 -29.56
CA TYR A 169 24.07 39.77 -29.87
C TYR A 169 23.72 38.72 -28.79
N VAL A 170 24.65 38.41 -27.87
CA VAL A 170 24.42 37.42 -26.80
C VAL A 170 24.15 38.04 -25.43
N GLU A 171 24.57 39.29 -25.22
CA GLU A 171 24.32 40.05 -23.99
C GLU A 171 22.80 40.07 -23.69
N GLY A 172 22.38 39.57 -22.52
CA GLY A 172 20.97 39.44 -22.13
C GLY A 172 20.36 38.03 -22.23
N TYR A 173 21.01 37.06 -22.90
CA TYR A 173 20.60 35.65 -22.85
C TYR A 173 20.97 34.94 -21.54
N SER A 174 21.81 35.53 -20.68
CA SER A 174 22.18 34.92 -19.41
C SER A 174 20.95 34.57 -18.57
N GLY A 175 20.90 33.35 -18.05
CA GLY A 175 19.75 32.76 -17.35
C GLY A 175 18.62 32.30 -18.27
N GLY A 176 18.74 32.50 -19.59
CA GLY A 176 17.79 32.02 -20.59
C GLY A 176 17.79 30.49 -20.71
N GLY A 177 16.65 29.92 -21.11
CA GLY A 177 16.50 28.47 -21.21
C GLY A 177 17.13 27.89 -22.46
N ILE A 178 17.83 26.76 -22.30
CA ILE A 178 18.34 25.92 -23.39
C ILE A 178 17.40 24.74 -23.53
N PHE A 179 16.64 24.73 -24.63
CA PHE A 179 15.64 23.72 -24.93
C PHE A 179 16.13 22.74 -25.98
N VAL A 180 15.65 21.52 -25.87
CA VAL A 180 15.90 20.43 -26.81
C VAL A 180 14.55 19.91 -27.27
N GLU A 181 14.38 19.73 -28.56
CA GLU A 181 13.17 19.18 -29.15
C GLU A 181 13.27 17.65 -29.19
N ASN A 182 12.28 16.95 -28.64
CA ASN A 182 12.18 15.49 -28.71
C ASN A 182 11.54 15.01 -30.03
N GLU A 183 11.50 13.70 -30.27
CA GLU A 183 10.89 13.11 -31.49
C GLU A 183 9.39 13.41 -31.66
N ALA A 184 8.71 13.87 -30.59
CA ALA A 184 7.31 14.27 -30.63
C ALA A 184 7.13 15.79 -30.89
N ASN A 185 8.20 16.50 -31.28
CA ASN A 185 8.24 17.95 -31.45
C ASN A 185 7.93 18.75 -30.17
N GLU A 186 8.22 18.16 -29.01
CA GLU A 186 8.03 18.82 -27.72
C GLU A 186 9.36 19.39 -27.23
N ASN A 187 9.32 20.62 -26.74
CA ASN A 187 10.49 21.30 -26.22
C ASN A 187 10.68 21.04 -24.73
N VAL A 188 11.84 20.48 -24.39
CA VAL A 188 12.23 20.08 -23.03
C VAL A 188 13.43 20.92 -22.58
N LEU A 189 13.42 21.40 -21.34
CA LEU A 189 14.48 22.24 -20.81
C LEU A 189 15.66 21.36 -20.33
N LEU A 190 16.84 21.56 -20.92
CA LEU A 190 18.07 20.86 -20.55
C LEU A 190 18.91 21.65 -19.54
N GLY A 191 18.92 22.97 -19.69
CA GLY A 191 19.85 23.81 -18.96
C GLY A 191 19.56 25.30 -19.11
N LEU A 192 20.39 26.10 -18.45
CA LEU A 192 20.39 27.56 -18.60
C LEU A 192 21.64 28.01 -19.33
N PHE A 193 21.51 29.06 -20.12
CA PHE A 193 22.65 29.74 -20.73
C PHE A 193 23.31 30.66 -19.71
N VAL A 194 24.63 30.61 -19.61
CA VAL A 194 25.38 31.38 -18.62
C VAL A 194 26.16 32.51 -19.30
N ARG A 195 27.10 32.19 -20.20
CA ARG A 195 28.00 33.19 -20.80
C ARG A 195 28.65 32.74 -22.11
N VAL A 196 29.33 33.66 -22.79
CA VAL A 196 30.14 33.40 -24.01
C VAL A 196 31.63 33.45 -23.66
N GLN A 197 32.43 32.55 -24.23
CA GLN A 197 33.89 32.64 -24.26
C GLN A 197 34.32 33.55 -25.42
N ALA A 198 34.93 34.69 -25.11
CA ALA A 198 35.57 35.52 -26.13
C ALA A 198 36.90 34.86 -26.53
N ASN A 199 36.97 34.26 -27.72
CA ASN A 199 38.22 33.70 -28.24
C ASN A 199 38.34 34.04 -29.74
N GLU A 200 39.33 34.84 -30.10
CA GLU A 200 39.45 35.45 -31.44
C GLU A 200 39.71 34.43 -32.57
N GLU A 201 40.15 33.21 -32.25
CA GLU A 201 40.56 32.20 -33.25
C GLU A 201 39.58 31.03 -33.49
N ARG A 202 38.57 30.79 -32.62
CA ARG A 202 37.72 29.57 -32.67
C ARG A 202 36.21 29.79 -32.85
N GLY A 203 35.76 31.03 -33.08
CA GLY A 203 34.33 31.36 -33.11
C GLY A 203 33.75 31.61 -31.70
N HIS A 204 32.51 32.09 -31.63
CA HIS A 204 31.86 32.46 -30.37
C HIS A 204 31.31 31.21 -29.67
N LEU A 205 32.03 30.70 -28.67
CA LEU A 205 31.62 29.55 -27.88
C LEU A 205 30.74 29.99 -26.70
N GLY A 206 29.61 29.33 -26.48
CA GLY A 206 28.71 29.57 -25.34
C GLY A 206 28.83 28.50 -24.25
N TYR A 207 28.54 28.85 -23.01
CA TYR A 207 28.44 27.92 -21.89
C TYR A 207 26.96 27.75 -21.49
N GLY A 208 26.48 26.51 -21.60
CA GLY A 208 25.25 26.06 -20.97
C GLY A 208 25.56 25.33 -19.66
N GLN A 209 24.58 25.30 -18.77
CA GLN A 209 24.70 24.65 -17.47
C GLN A 209 23.50 23.73 -17.22
N TYR A 210 23.76 22.48 -16.81
CA TYR A 210 22.74 21.48 -16.50
C TYR A 210 22.00 21.79 -15.21
N LEU A 211 20.70 21.55 -15.19
CA LEU A 211 19.89 21.82 -14.01
C LEU A 211 20.07 20.80 -12.86
N LYS A 212 20.83 19.71 -13.05
CA LYS A 212 21.01 18.63 -12.07
C LYS A 212 21.37 19.11 -10.65
N GLY A 213 22.20 20.15 -10.53
CA GLY A 213 22.63 20.71 -9.24
C GLY A 213 21.57 21.53 -8.49
N ILE A 214 20.40 21.80 -9.08
CA ILE A 214 19.41 22.73 -8.52
C ILE A 214 18.70 22.19 -7.27
N ASN A 215 18.48 20.88 -7.20
CA ASN A 215 17.76 20.24 -6.10
C ASN A 215 18.54 20.31 -4.78
N THR A 216 19.87 20.24 -4.83
CA THR A 216 20.72 20.42 -3.64
C THR A 216 20.49 21.80 -3.00
N ILE A 217 20.32 22.85 -3.83
CA ILE A 217 20.07 24.21 -3.35
C ILE A 217 18.67 24.32 -2.73
N LEU A 218 17.68 23.66 -3.33
CA LEU A 218 16.30 23.63 -2.82
C LEU A 218 16.22 22.90 -1.48
N GLU A 219 16.88 21.74 -1.36
CA GLU A 219 16.96 20.94 -0.14
C GLU A 219 17.61 21.72 1.01
N ASP A 220 18.74 22.38 0.76
CA ASP A 220 19.43 23.24 1.75
C ASP A 220 18.52 24.35 2.29
N LYS A 221 17.61 24.87 1.44
CA LYS A 221 16.62 25.89 1.80
C LYS A 221 15.29 25.30 2.28
N ARG A 222 15.17 23.98 2.39
CA ARG A 222 13.92 23.25 2.74
C ARG A 222 12.75 23.62 1.83
N LEU A 223 13.05 23.85 0.55
CA LEU A 223 12.07 24.09 -0.50
C LEU A 223 11.78 22.77 -1.26
N PRO A 224 10.57 22.59 -1.80
CA PRO A 224 10.27 21.46 -2.68
C PRO A 224 11.26 21.38 -3.86
N THR A 225 11.81 20.19 -4.11
CA THR A 225 12.74 19.93 -5.22
C THR A 225 12.03 19.93 -6.57
N ILE A 226 12.78 20.12 -7.65
CA ILE A 226 12.29 20.02 -9.03
C ILE A 226 12.32 18.56 -9.47
N HIS A 227 11.25 18.11 -10.15
CA HIS A 227 11.23 16.80 -10.78
C HIS A 227 11.88 16.86 -12.16
N PHE A 228 12.90 16.03 -12.35
CA PHE A 228 13.47 15.78 -13.66
C PHE A 228 12.66 14.69 -14.38
N GLY A 229 12.33 14.90 -15.64
CA GLY A 229 11.84 13.85 -16.52
C GLY A 229 12.99 13.18 -17.29
N TYR A 230 12.63 12.53 -18.39
CA TYR A 230 13.57 11.90 -19.33
C TYR A 230 13.28 12.37 -20.75
N PHE A 231 14.30 12.49 -21.59
CA PHE A 231 14.14 12.99 -22.96
C PHE A 231 13.30 12.04 -23.83
N GLY A 232 13.52 10.73 -23.68
CA GLY A 232 12.87 9.68 -24.47
C GLY A 232 13.44 9.60 -25.89
N VAL A 233 13.64 8.38 -26.39
CA VAL A 233 14.16 8.08 -27.74
C VAL A 233 13.35 6.94 -28.35
N ASN A 234 13.27 6.85 -29.67
CA ASN A 234 12.50 5.82 -30.39
C ASN A 234 11.03 5.75 -29.97
N GLY A 235 10.38 6.90 -29.77
CA GLY A 235 8.98 7.01 -29.39
C GLY A 235 8.69 6.60 -27.94
N LEU A 236 9.67 6.72 -27.03
CA LEU A 236 9.49 6.54 -25.59
C LEU A 236 9.35 7.88 -24.86
N THR A 237 8.54 8.81 -25.39
CA THR A 237 8.30 10.11 -24.73
C THR A 237 7.33 9.96 -23.55
N HIS A 238 7.36 10.91 -22.61
CA HIS A 238 6.46 10.91 -21.45
C HIS A 238 4.98 10.89 -21.86
N ASN A 239 4.59 11.73 -22.81
CA ASN A 239 3.21 11.80 -23.28
C ASN A 239 2.74 10.50 -23.94
N LYS A 240 3.59 9.83 -24.73
CA LYS A 240 3.22 8.55 -25.35
C LYS A 240 3.04 7.44 -24.31
N LEU A 241 3.95 7.32 -23.34
CA LEU A 241 3.84 6.34 -22.26
C LEU A 241 2.65 6.62 -21.34
N SER A 242 2.39 7.89 -21.03
CA SER A 242 1.21 8.32 -20.25
C SER A 242 -0.10 7.97 -20.95
N ASN A 243 -0.19 8.22 -22.26
CA ASN A 243 -1.35 7.83 -23.08
C ASN A 243 -1.53 6.31 -23.13
N LEU A 244 -0.43 5.55 -23.24
CA LEU A 244 -0.47 4.08 -23.22
C LEU A 244 -1.01 3.56 -21.88
N CYS A 245 -0.48 4.03 -20.76
CA CYS A 245 -0.95 3.60 -19.43
C CYS A 245 -2.40 4.03 -19.18
N SER A 246 -2.78 5.25 -19.58
CA SER A 246 -4.17 5.72 -19.49
C SER A 246 -5.13 4.84 -20.29
N LYS A 247 -4.71 4.38 -21.47
CA LYS A 247 -5.49 3.45 -22.30
C LYS A 247 -5.62 2.09 -21.61
N SER A 248 -4.52 1.53 -21.11
CA SER A 248 -4.53 0.25 -20.40
C SER A 248 -5.38 0.31 -19.13
N LYS A 249 -5.28 1.40 -18.35
CA LYS A 249 -6.08 1.62 -17.14
C LYS A 249 -7.58 1.69 -17.42
N LYS A 250 -8.01 2.46 -18.43
CA LYS A 250 -9.42 2.52 -18.87
C LYS A 250 -10.00 1.15 -19.25
N ASN A 251 -9.12 0.23 -19.61
CA ASN A 251 -9.47 -1.10 -20.06
C ASN A 251 -9.49 -2.14 -18.91
N LEU A 252 -9.04 -1.81 -17.69
CA LEU A 252 -8.99 -2.76 -16.55
C LEU A 252 -10.36 -3.16 -15.97
N GLY A 253 -11.44 -2.46 -16.32
CA GLY A 253 -12.77 -2.63 -15.71
C GLY A 253 -13.16 -1.43 -14.84
N PRO A 254 -14.13 -1.56 -13.92
CA PRO A 254 -14.54 -0.45 -13.07
C PRO A 254 -13.41 -0.01 -12.13
N ASP A 255 -12.87 1.18 -12.37
CA ASP A 255 -11.95 1.86 -11.46
C ASP A 255 -12.75 2.51 -10.33
N PHE A 256 -12.61 1.98 -9.12
CA PHE A 256 -13.26 2.56 -7.94
C PHE A 256 -12.55 3.85 -7.47
N GLY A 257 -11.34 4.15 -7.95
CA GLY A 257 -10.57 5.33 -7.53
C GLY A 257 -10.17 5.33 -6.05
N ILE A 258 -10.15 4.15 -5.41
CA ILE A 258 -9.96 3.98 -3.96
C ILE A 258 -8.50 3.64 -3.64
N ASP A 259 -7.66 4.67 -3.56
CA ASP A 259 -6.21 4.51 -3.38
C ASP A 259 -5.82 3.95 -2.01
N VAL A 260 -5.90 2.63 -1.80
CA VAL A 260 -5.52 1.97 -0.54
C VAL A 260 -4.17 1.31 -0.71
N LYS A 261 -3.22 1.65 0.18
CA LYS A 261 -1.95 0.94 0.23
C LYS A 261 -2.19 -0.50 0.62
N THR A 262 -1.52 -1.43 -0.06
CA THR A 262 -1.63 -2.86 0.24
C THR A 262 -0.34 -3.40 0.83
N SER A 263 -0.40 -4.58 1.44
CA SER A 263 0.76 -5.23 2.05
C SER A 263 1.90 -5.51 1.05
N ILE A 264 1.62 -5.51 -0.25
CA ILE A 264 2.62 -5.74 -1.29
C ILE A 264 3.35 -4.46 -1.75
N GLN A 265 2.87 -3.28 -1.37
CA GLN A 265 3.43 -1.98 -1.80
C GLN A 265 4.94 -1.86 -1.54
N PRO A 266 5.48 -2.25 -0.36
CA PRO A 266 6.92 -2.15 -0.11
C PRO A 266 7.79 -2.98 -1.06
N TYR A 267 7.27 -4.10 -1.57
CA TYR A 267 7.97 -4.93 -2.55
C TYR A 267 7.97 -4.26 -3.93
N LEU A 268 6.85 -3.65 -4.33
CA LEU A 268 6.73 -2.93 -5.59
C LEU A 268 7.66 -1.71 -5.61
N ASP A 269 7.69 -0.95 -4.52
CA ASP A 269 8.58 0.19 -4.35
C ASP A 269 10.06 -0.22 -4.48
N ALA A 270 10.43 -1.37 -3.88
CA ALA A 270 11.78 -1.94 -3.98
C ALA A 270 12.13 -2.39 -5.41
N VAL A 271 11.20 -3.06 -6.12
CA VAL A 271 11.41 -3.41 -7.54
C VAL A 271 11.61 -2.16 -8.39
N CYS A 272 10.81 -1.11 -8.18
CA CYS A 272 10.92 0.16 -8.89
C CYS A 272 12.18 0.96 -8.51
N ARG A 273 12.77 0.68 -7.34
CA ARG A 273 13.85 1.49 -6.71
C ARG A 273 13.46 2.97 -6.66
N ASN A 274 12.20 3.24 -6.29
CA ASN A 274 11.67 4.60 -6.23
C ASN A 274 12.06 5.31 -4.92
N ASP A 275 11.65 6.58 -4.80
CA ASP A 275 12.00 7.41 -3.64
C ASP A 275 11.37 6.88 -2.33
N SER A 276 10.19 6.23 -2.42
CA SER A 276 9.56 5.57 -1.27
C SER A 276 10.44 4.45 -0.71
N PHE A 277 11.01 3.60 -1.58
CA PHE A 277 11.96 2.58 -1.18
C PHE A 277 13.19 3.20 -0.52
N LEU A 278 13.83 4.20 -1.14
CA LEU A 278 15.04 4.84 -0.60
C LEU A 278 14.79 5.44 0.78
N LYS A 279 13.63 6.06 0.97
CA LYS A 279 13.22 6.60 2.28
C LYS A 279 13.10 5.51 3.33
N VAL A 280 12.33 4.45 3.05
CA VAL A 280 12.15 3.31 3.98
C VAL A 280 13.48 2.63 4.28
N PHE A 281 14.32 2.47 3.25
CA PHE A 281 15.65 1.90 3.36
C PHE A 281 16.52 2.67 4.36
N THR A 282 16.63 3.98 4.19
CA THR A 282 17.41 4.84 5.09
C THR A 282 16.80 4.89 6.49
N GLU A 283 15.49 5.11 6.61
CA GLU A 283 14.81 5.23 7.91
C GLU A 283 14.94 3.95 8.75
N SER A 284 14.83 2.76 8.15
CA SER A 284 14.99 1.48 8.83
C SER A 284 16.40 1.28 9.39
N LEU A 285 17.43 1.61 8.60
CA LEU A 285 18.83 1.51 9.04
C LEU A 285 19.15 2.53 10.13
N GLU A 286 18.74 3.78 9.96
CA GLU A 286 18.93 4.82 10.97
C GLU A 286 18.23 4.49 12.28
N LYS A 287 17.02 3.92 12.22
CA LYS A 287 16.30 3.48 13.41
C LYS A 287 17.10 2.45 14.19
N TRP A 288 17.66 1.45 13.50
CA TRP A 288 18.52 0.46 14.15
C TRP A 288 19.72 1.11 14.84
N PHE A 289 20.39 2.07 14.18
CA PHE A 289 21.51 2.80 14.80
C PHE A 289 21.11 3.59 16.05
N ARG A 290 19.91 4.19 16.05
CA ARG A 290 19.36 4.96 17.18
C ARG A 290 18.92 4.07 18.34
N ASP A 291 18.39 2.88 18.08
CA ASP A 291 17.82 2.00 19.13
C ASP A 291 18.90 1.31 19.98
N ILE A 292 20.18 1.36 19.58
CA ILE A 292 21.31 0.78 20.32
C ILE A 292 21.76 1.71 21.45
N HIS A 293 21.61 1.25 22.70
CA HIS A 293 21.97 2.00 23.91
C HIS A 293 22.81 1.14 24.85
N PHE A 294 23.99 1.63 25.24
CA PHE A 294 24.83 0.97 26.25
C PHE A 294 24.94 1.84 27.50
N TYR A 295 24.60 1.27 28.65
CA TYR A 295 24.88 1.84 29.96
C TYR A 295 26.27 1.35 30.39
N GLY A 296 27.30 1.76 29.64
CA GLY A 296 28.66 1.26 29.81
C GLY A 296 29.11 1.35 31.27
N ASN A 297 29.40 0.22 31.91
CA ASN A 297 29.87 0.23 33.29
C ASN A 297 30.83 -0.90 33.72
N GLU A 298 31.13 -1.93 32.90
CA GLU A 298 32.10 -2.96 33.31
C GLU A 298 32.88 -3.57 32.13
N SER A 299 33.95 -2.89 31.69
CA SER A 299 34.84 -3.33 30.59
C SER A 299 35.60 -4.63 30.84
N THR A 300 35.58 -5.16 32.08
CA THR A 300 36.27 -6.40 32.48
C THR A 300 35.36 -7.62 32.56
N SER A 301 34.03 -7.45 32.48
CA SER A 301 33.08 -8.58 32.49
C SER A 301 33.00 -9.26 31.12
N PRO A 302 32.71 -10.58 31.03
CA PRO A 302 32.50 -11.26 29.75
C PRO A 302 31.43 -10.59 28.87
N THR A 303 30.38 -10.04 29.49
CA THR A 303 29.34 -9.27 28.80
C THR A 303 29.84 -7.91 28.32
N GLY A 304 30.68 -7.21 29.09
CA GLY A 304 31.24 -5.91 28.70
C GLY A 304 32.23 -5.99 27.54
N LEU A 305 32.97 -7.10 27.44
CA LEU A 305 33.82 -7.39 26.27
C LEU A 305 32.97 -7.55 25.00
N LEU A 306 31.87 -8.28 25.08
CA LEU A 306 30.94 -8.44 23.94
C LEU A 306 30.24 -7.13 23.57
N GLU A 307 29.88 -6.28 24.53
CA GLU A 307 29.33 -4.95 24.24
C GLU A 307 30.32 -4.06 23.50
N THR A 308 31.61 -4.12 23.88
CA THR A 308 32.68 -3.38 23.21
C THR A 308 32.87 -3.90 21.78
N GLU A 309 32.95 -5.22 21.62
CA GLU A 309 33.04 -5.85 20.28
C GLU A 309 31.82 -5.48 19.40
N PHE A 310 30.62 -5.44 19.97
CA PHE A 310 29.42 -5.04 19.23
C PHE A 310 29.48 -3.59 18.76
N MET A 311 30.04 -2.68 19.56
CA MET A 311 30.24 -1.28 19.15
C MET A 311 31.23 -1.17 17.98
N GLU A 312 32.31 -1.95 17.98
CA GLU A 312 33.23 -2.02 16.84
C GLU A 312 32.54 -2.56 15.58
N ILE A 313 31.68 -3.58 15.73
CA ILE A 313 30.88 -4.12 14.63
C ILE A 313 29.89 -3.06 14.12
N LYS A 314 29.23 -2.33 15.01
CA LYS A 314 28.30 -1.24 14.66
C LYS A 314 29.02 -0.17 13.83
N ASP A 315 30.20 0.27 14.25
CA ASP A 315 30.99 1.28 13.54
C ASP A 315 31.45 0.77 12.16
N HIS A 316 31.86 -0.51 12.07
CA HIS A 316 32.20 -1.14 10.79
C HIS A 316 30.98 -1.22 9.87
N ILE A 317 29.80 -1.61 10.37
CA ILE A 317 28.56 -1.63 9.58
C ILE A 317 28.20 -0.21 9.12
N SER A 318 28.34 0.80 9.98
CA SER A 318 28.12 2.21 9.61
C SER A 318 29.04 2.64 8.46
N HIS A 319 30.31 2.24 8.50
CA HIS A 319 31.25 2.53 7.43
C HIS A 319 30.87 1.82 6.12
N ILE A 320 30.49 0.54 6.17
CA ILE A 320 30.03 -0.21 4.98
C ILE A 320 28.83 0.48 4.35
N ILE A 321 27.84 0.87 5.17
CA ILE A 321 26.62 1.55 4.69
C ILE A 321 26.96 2.89 4.03
N SER A 322 27.89 3.68 4.61
CA SER A 322 28.31 4.96 4.04
C SER A 322 28.99 4.84 2.66
N CYS A 323 29.52 3.66 2.34
CA CYS A 323 30.18 3.35 1.08
C CYS A 323 29.25 2.68 0.05
N LEU A 324 27.97 2.44 0.37
CA LEU A 324 27.03 1.82 -0.57
C LEU A 324 26.72 2.76 -1.74
N GLU A 325 26.97 2.30 -2.96
CA GLU A 325 26.57 3.01 -4.17
C GLU A 325 25.07 2.78 -4.43
N LEU A 326 24.24 3.75 -4.03
CA LEU A 326 22.79 3.71 -4.24
C LEU A 326 22.36 4.12 -5.66
N GLN A 327 23.30 4.23 -6.61
CA GLN A 327 23.00 4.49 -8.02
C GLN A 327 22.85 3.20 -8.84
N LEU A 328 21.91 3.15 -9.78
CA LEU A 328 21.84 2.09 -10.79
C LEU A 328 23.08 2.19 -11.72
N PRO A 329 23.70 1.07 -12.12
CA PRO A 329 23.22 -0.32 -11.97
C PRO A 329 23.73 -1.06 -10.72
N CYS A 330 24.30 -0.38 -9.72
CA CYS A 330 24.94 -1.03 -8.58
C CYS A 330 23.93 -1.76 -7.69
N GLU A 331 24.30 -2.97 -7.28
CA GLU A 331 23.54 -3.82 -6.36
C GLU A 331 23.79 -3.45 -4.90
N ILE A 332 22.79 -3.68 -4.05
CA ILE A 332 22.90 -3.49 -2.60
C ILE A 332 23.30 -4.83 -1.98
N ASP A 333 24.48 -4.88 -1.37
CA ASP A 333 25.00 -6.09 -0.71
C ASP A 333 25.22 -5.90 0.79
N PHE A 334 24.53 -6.72 1.60
CA PHE A 334 24.70 -6.80 3.05
C PHE A 334 25.37 -8.09 3.52
N SER A 335 25.85 -8.94 2.62
CA SER A 335 26.44 -10.26 2.94
C SER A 335 27.52 -10.16 4.01
N LYS A 336 28.43 -9.17 3.88
CA LYS A 336 29.49 -8.90 4.85
C LYS A 336 28.93 -8.49 6.22
N CYS A 337 27.97 -7.56 6.26
CA CYS A 337 27.31 -7.14 7.50
C CYS A 337 26.60 -8.30 8.20
N SER A 338 25.83 -9.08 7.44
CA SER A 338 25.13 -10.27 7.94
C SER A 338 26.10 -11.30 8.50
N SER A 339 27.25 -11.50 7.85
CA SER A 339 28.30 -12.40 8.37
C SER A 339 28.88 -11.95 9.70
N LEU A 340 29.12 -10.64 9.87
CA LEU A 340 29.63 -10.05 11.12
C LEU A 340 28.62 -10.25 12.26
N ILE A 341 27.34 -9.93 12.01
CA ILE A 341 26.27 -10.09 12.98
C ILE A 341 26.05 -11.56 13.35
N ASN A 342 26.03 -12.48 12.38
CA ASN A 342 25.86 -13.90 12.64
C ASN A 342 27.02 -14.50 13.45
N ASN A 343 28.25 -14.12 13.12
CA ASN A 343 29.43 -14.54 13.88
C ASN A 343 29.37 -14.03 15.32
N PHE A 344 28.99 -12.77 15.52
CA PHE A 344 28.83 -12.20 16.86
C PHE A 344 27.69 -12.87 17.65
N MET A 345 26.54 -13.10 17.01
CA MET A 345 25.40 -13.80 17.62
C MET A 345 25.78 -15.21 18.08
N SER A 346 26.64 -15.92 17.34
CA SER A 346 27.14 -17.24 17.76
C SER A 346 27.92 -17.19 19.09
N LYS A 347 28.72 -16.13 19.31
CA LYS A 347 29.44 -15.88 20.57
C LYS A 347 28.49 -15.59 21.72
N VAL A 348 27.49 -14.73 21.48
CA VAL A 348 26.43 -14.40 22.46
C VAL A 348 25.71 -15.68 22.91
N LYS A 349 25.25 -16.50 21.96
CA LYS A 349 24.55 -17.78 22.25
C LYS A 349 25.42 -18.78 23.00
N SER A 350 26.71 -18.86 22.67
CA SER A 350 27.67 -19.70 23.39
C SER A 350 27.79 -19.29 24.86
N LEU A 351 27.92 -17.99 25.15
CA LEU A 351 28.00 -17.49 26.52
C LEU A 351 26.68 -17.67 27.28
N MET A 352 25.53 -17.45 26.64
CA MET A 352 24.22 -17.73 27.24
C MET A 352 24.09 -19.19 27.66
N ASN A 353 24.47 -20.14 26.79
CA ASN A 353 24.45 -21.56 27.09
C ASN A 353 25.36 -21.92 28.29
N SER A 354 26.54 -21.32 28.37
CA SER A 354 27.45 -21.47 29.52
C SER A 354 26.80 -20.99 30.82
N ILE A 355 26.18 -19.81 30.81
CA ILE A 355 25.49 -19.24 31.98
C ILE A 355 24.28 -20.10 32.39
N TYR A 356 23.49 -20.62 31.44
CA TYR A 356 22.42 -21.55 31.76
C TYR A 356 22.92 -22.84 32.40
N GLY A 357 24.06 -23.36 31.96
CA GLY A 357 24.74 -24.49 32.61
C GLY A 357 25.04 -24.18 34.08
N GLN A 358 25.67 -23.04 34.35
CA GLN A 358 25.98 -22.59 35.72
C GLN A 358 24.71 -22.41 36.57
N LEU A 359 23.65 -21.80 36.03
CA LEU A 359 22.40 -21.60 36.76
C LEU A 359 21.72 -22.92 37.15
N ARG A 360 21.85 -23.98 36.33
CA ARG A 360 21.32 -25.32 36.63
C ARG A 360 22.05 -25.99 37.79
N GLU A 361 23.34 -25.69 37.98
CA GLU A 361 24.18 -26.25 39.03
C GLU A 361 23.98 -25.56 40.40
N LEU A 362 23.37 -24.37 40.44
CA LEU A 362 23.15 -23.60 41.68
C LEU A 362 21.86 -24.01 42.41
N HIS A 363 22.00 -24.67 43.56
CA HIS A 363 20.89 -25.08 44.44
C HIS A 363 21.01 -24.48 45.86
N GLY A 364 19.88 -24.06 46.46
CA GLY A 364 19.83 -23.50 47.82
C GLY A 364 19.81 -21.97 47.91
N GLU A 365 19.41 -21.43 49.06
CA GLU A 365 19.27 -19.98 49.32
C GLU A 365 20.62 -19.22 49.39
N SER A 366 21.73 -19.92 49.66
CA SER A 366 23.08 -19.34 49.75
C SER A 366 23.62 -18.82 48.41
N CYS A 367 23.07 -19.27 47.28
CA CYS A 367 23.51 -18.89 45.94
C CYS A 367 22.70 -17.74 45.33
N ARG A 368 21.91 -17.00 46.13
CA ARG A 368 21.00 -15.96 45.63
C ARG A 368 21.73 -14.83 44.90
N GLN A 369 22.84 -14.33 45.44
CA GLN A 369 23.63 -13.27 44.79
C GLN A 369 24.26 -13.73 43.47
N ASP A 370 24.77 -14.96 43.41
CA ASP A 370 25.34 -15.52 42.18
C ASP A 370 24.26 -15.67 41.09
N LYS A 371 23.06 -16.14 41.46
CA LYS A 371 21.90 -16.21 40.55
C LYS A 371 21.49 -14.83 40.04
N GLU A 372 21.44 -13.83 40.92
CA GLU A 372 21.11 -12.44 40.54
C GLU A 372 22.16 -11.86 39.57
N SER A 373 23.46 -12.10 39.80
CA SER A 373 24.54 -11.67 38.91
C SER A 373 24.48 -12.37 37.53
N LEU A 374 24.30 -13.69 37.51
CA LEU A 374 24.16 -14.46 36.26
C LEU A 374 22.92 -14.04 35.45
N ASN A 375 21.80 -13.78 36.13
CA ASN A 375 20.59 -13.26 35.48
C ASN A 375 20.80 -11.85 34.91
N ALA A 376 21.57 -10.99 35.58
CA ALA A 376 21.95 -9.69 35.05
C ALA A 376 22.79 -9.82 33.76
N TYR A 377 23.72 -10.77 33.72
CA TYR A 377 24.46 -11.08 32.49
C TYR A 377 23.56 -11.60 31.36
N LEU A 378 22.63 -12.51 31.65
CA LEU A 378 21.64 -12.98 30.66
C LEU A 378 20.81 -11.81 30.11
N SER A 379 20.34 -10.90 30.97
CA SER A 379 19.59 -9.72 30.53
C SER A 379 20.39 -8.83 29.55
N ARG A 380 21.70 -8.69 29.76
CA ARG A 380 22.60 -7.96 28.83
C ARG A 380 22.78 -8.73 27.52
N LEU A 381 22.97 -10.04 27.58
CA LEU A 381 23.11 -10.90 26.39
C LEU A 381 21.85 -10.91 25.52
N TYR A 382 20.67 -10.98 26.13
CA TYR A 382 19.39 -10.81 25.42
C TYR A 382 19.25 -9.44 24.77
N THR A 383 19.86 -8.41 25.33
CA THR A 383 19.86 -7.07 24.72
C THR A 383 20.74 -7.04 23.48
N LEU A 384 21.92 -7.68 23.53
CA LEU A 384 22.78 -7.86 22.36
C LEU A 384 22.11 -8.71 21.26
N GLU A 385 21.47 -9.82 21.64
CA GLU A 385 20.69 -10.65 20.70
C GLU A 385 19.60 -9.83 20.01
N ARG A 386 18.82 -9.04 20.77
CA ARG A 386 17.81 -8.12 20.21
C ARG A 386 18.40 -7.09 19.26
N TYR A 387 19.61 -6.59 19.49
CA TYR A 387 20.26 -5.66 18.55
C TYR A 387 20.69 -6.35 17.26
N CYS A 388 21.20 -7.58 17.34
CA CYS A 388 21.51 -8.39 16.16
C CYS A 388 20.25 -8.72 15.35
N ASP A 389 19.18 -9.15 16.01
CA ASP A 389 17.88 -9.42 15.39
C ASP A 389 17.29 -8.14 14.81
N GLY A 390 17.46 -7.00 15.50
CA GLY A 390 17.06 -5.68 15.03
C GLY A 390 17.74 -5.28 13.72
N PHE A 391 19.02 -5.62 13.53
CA PHE A 391 19.71 -5.37 12.25
C PHE A 391 19.13 -6.24 11.14
N SER A 392 18.97 -7.54 11.41
CA SER A 392 18.38 -8.50 10.46
C SER A 392 16.96 -8.10 10.06
N TYR A 393 16.16 -7.64 11.01
CA TYR A 393 14.83 -7.08 10.77
C TYR A 393 14.90 -5.79 9.95
N ALA A 394 15.80 -4.87 10.30
CA ALA A 394 15.97 -3.61 9.58
C ALA A 394 16.26 -3.86 8.09
N ILE A 395 17.22 -4.72 7.75
CA ILE A 395 17.52 -5.03 6.34
C ILE A 395 16.37 -5.78 5.65
N ARG A 396 15.75 -6.78 6.31
CA ARG A 396 14.66 -7.57 5.73
C ARG A 396 13.43 -6.72 5.43
N SER A 397 13.10 -5.79 6.33
CA SER A 397 11.93 -4.90 6.19
C SER A 397 12.00 -3.96 4.97
N THR A 398 13.20 -3.71 4.43
CA THR A 398 13.37 -2.85 3.24
C THR A 398 13.10 -3.57 1.93
N ASN A 399 13.02 -4.90 1.94
CA ASN A 399 12.93 -5.74 0.74
C ASN A 399 14.06 -5.48 -0.28
N TYR A 400 15.25 -5.07 0.17
CA TYR A 400 16.34 -4.65 -0.72
C TYR A 400 16.72 -5.72 -1.77
N LEU A 401 16.50 -7.01 -1.51
CA LEU A 401 16.76 -8.08 -2.49
C LEU A 401 15.98 -7.89 -3.80
N PHE A 402 14.76 -7.36 -3.74
CA PHE A 402 13.95 -7.00 -4.91
C PHE A 402 14.58 -5.89 -5.75
N THR A 403 15.50 -5.12 -5.15
CA THR A 403 16.28 -4.10 -5.88
C THR A 403 17.45 -4.69 -6.64
N ASN A 404 17.94 -5.88 -6.29
CA ASN A 404 19.01 -6.55 -7.05
C ASN A 404 18.42 -7.35 -8.21
N THR A 405 17.22 -7.90 -8.02
CA THR A 405 16.55 -8.76 -9.00
C THR A 405 15.16 -8.21 -9.37
N PRO A 406 15.07 -7.35 -10.41
CA PRO A 406 13.89 -6.53 -10.76
C PRO A 406 12.60 -7.24 -11.19
N ILE A 407 12.49 -8.55 -11.04
CA ILE A 407 11.48 -9.35 -11.73
C ILE A 407 10.53 -9.91 -10.68
N ALA A 408 9.27 -9.49 -10.73
CA ALA A 408 8.24 -9.95 -9.82
C ALA A 408 7.03 -10.52 -10.56
N ILE A 409 6.46 -11.59 -10.01
CA ILE A 409 5.19 -12.17 -10.43
C ILE A 409 4.23 -12.03 -9.26
N ILE A 410 3.19 -11.23 -9.44
CA ILE A 410 2.12 -11.05 -8.46
C ILE A 410 1.07 -12.13 -8.69
N GLU A 411 0.96 -13.06 -7.77
CA GLU A 411 -0.09 -14.08 -7.76
C GLU A 411 -1.19 -13.75 -6.76
N GLY A 412 -2.39 -14.27 -7.00
CA GLY A 412 -3.50 -14.15 -6.05
C GLY A 412 -4.81 -14.58 -6.68
N GLU A 413 -5.84 -14.72 -5.86
CA GLU A 413 -7.18 -15.16 -6.29
C GLU A 413 -7.88 -14.15 -7.23
N ALA A 414 -8.96 -14.59 -7.87
CA ALA A 414 -9.81 -13.69 -8.64
C ALA A 414 -10.41 -12.60 -7.73
N GLY A 415 -10.49 -11.37 -8.22
CA GLY A 415 -11.08 -10.25 -7.47
C GLY A 415 -10.23 -9.68 -6.32
N CYS A 416 -9.04 -10.21 -6.04
CA CYS A 416 -8.22 -9.70 -4.93
C CYS A 416 -7.61 -8.31 -5.16
N GLY A 417 -7.60 -7.77 -6.39
CA GLY A 417 -7.15 -6.40 -6.68
C GLY A 417 -5.80 -6.25 -7.41
N LYS A 418 -5.24 -7.32 -7.99
CA LYS A 418 -3.95 -7.26 -8.74
C LYS A 418 -3.93 -6.19 -9.83
N SER A 419 -4.91 -6.20 -10.73
CA SER A 419 -5.06 -5.24 -11.82
C SER A 419 -5.13 -3.80 -11.32
N TYR A 420 -5.86 -3.59 -10.21
CA TYR A 420 -6.02 -2.29 -9.58
C TYR A 420 -4.67 -1.74 -9.08
N ILE A 421 -3.87 -2.57 -8.40
CA ILE A 421 -2.56 -2.18 -7.89
C ILE A 421 -1.59 -1.85 -9.01
N LEU A 422 -1.55 -2.63 -10.10
CA LEU A 422 -0.71 -2.31 -11.26
C LEU A 422 -1.14 -1.02 -11.94
N GLY A 423 -2.44 -0.75 -12.04
CA GLY A 423 -2.96 0.52 -12.53
C GLY A 423 -2.53 1.70 -11.67
N HIS A 424 -2.67 1.60 -10.34
CA HIS A 424 -2.23 2.64 -9.40
C HIS A 424 -0.72 2.86 -9.41
N LEU A 425 0.07 1.78 -9.48
CA LEU A 425 1.51 1.86 -9.63
C LEU A 425 1.88 2.61 -10.93
N SER A 426 1.21 2.31 -12.04
CA SER A 426 1.47 2.99 -13.32
C SER A 426 1.18 4.50 -13.24
N ASP A 427 0.09 4.90 -12.59
CA ASP A 427 -0.27 6.32 -12.38
C ASP A 427 0.74 7.02 -11.48
N SER A 428 1.17 6.38 -10.39
CA SER A 428 2.17 6.93 -9.47
C SER A 428 3.49 7.17 -10.18
N LEU A 429 3.95 6.21 -10.99
CA LEU A 429 5.21 6.33 -11.75
C LEU A 429 5.13 7.43 -12.80
N ILE A 430 4.01 7.57 -13.50
CA ILE A 430 3.80 8.67 -14.46
C ILE A 430 3.86 10.01 -13.75
N LYS A 431 3.16 10.16 -12.61
CA LYS A 431 3.16 11.42 -11.84
C LYS A 431 4.56 11.80 -11.32
N SER A 432 5.43 10.83 -11.05
CA SER A 432 6.83 11.07 -10.66
C SER A 432 7.80 11.21 -11.85
N HIS A 433 7.30 11.30 -13.08
CA HIS A 433 8.08 11.27 -14.32
C HIS A 433 9.06 10.08 -14.41
N THR A 434 8.65 8.95 -13.85
CA THR A 434 9.34 7.67 -13.95
C THR A 434 8.72 6.90 -15.12
N PRO A 435 9.51 6.46 -16.11
CA PRO A 435 8.95 5.83 -17.31
C PRO A 435 8.37 4.45 -16.99
N VAL A 436 7.19 4.18 -17.55
CA VAL A 436 6.48 2.91 -17.39
C VAL A 436 5.74 2.54 -18.66
N VAL A 437 5.75 1.25 -18.98
CA VAL A 437 4.89 0.63 -19.99
C VAL A 437 3.93 -0.28 -19.26
N PHE A 438 2.64 -0.04 -19.42
CA PHE A 438 1.59 -0.86 -18.84
C PHE A 438 0.77 -1.54 -19.93
N LEU A 439 0.81 -2.87 -19.98
CA LEU A 439 0.13 -3.72 -20.96
C LEU A 439 -0.84 -4.69 -20.30
N LEU A 440 -1.86 -5.12 -21.03
CA LEU A 440 -2.83 -6.11 -20.58
C LEU A 440 -2.58 -7.44 -21.30
N GLY A 441 -2.55 -8.54 -20.57
CA GLY A 441 -2.31 -9.88 -21.09
C GLY A 441 -3.30 -10.27 -22.19
N ARG A 442 -4.57 -9.89 -22.04
CA ARG A 442 -5.63 -10.11 -23.04
C ARG A 442 -5.42 -9.41 -24.39
N ASP A 443 -4.52 -8.42 -24.45
CA ASP A 443 -4.22 -7.69 -25.68
C ASP A 443 -3.06 -8.37 -26.46
N PHE A 444 -2.42 -9.40 -25.91
CA PHE A 444 -1.39 -10.19 -26.59
C PHE A 444 -2.01 -11.23 -27.54
N ASP A 445 -1.42 -11.35 -28.73
CA ASP A 445 -1.79 -12.37 -29.73
C ASP A 445 -0.87 -13.60 -29.60
N GLN A 446 -1.44 -14.78 -29.33
CA GLN A 446 -0.70 -16.05 -29.26
C GLN A 446 0.12 -16.38 -30.51
N LYS A 447 -0.32 -15.92 -31.69
CA LYS A 447 0.33 -16.27 -32.96
C LYS A 447 1.60 -15.46 -33.19
N GLU A 448 1.80 -14.40 -32.41
CA GLU A 448 2.90 -13.46 -32.53
C GLU A 448 3.95 -13.70 -31.43
N SER A 449 5.22 -13.45 -31.75
CA SER A 449 6.28 -13.46 -30.74
C SER A 449 6.07 -12.33 -29.72
N ILE A 450 6.71 -12.42 -28.54
CA ILE A 450 6.69 -11.35 -27.55
C ILE A 450 7.18 -10.03 -28.16
N GLU A 451 8.21 -10.08 -29.01
CA GLU A 451 8.72 -8.90 -29.70
C GLU A 451 7.70 -8.26 -30.64
N CYS A 452 7.00 -9.05 -31.46
CA CYS A 452 5.95 -8.55 -32.34
C CYS A 452 4.79 -7.92 -31.55
N ASN A 453 4.38 -8.56 -30.45
CA ASN A 453 3.37 -8.01 -29.55
C ASN A 453 3.81 -6.67 -28.94
N PHE A 454 5.05 -6.56 -28.46
CA PHE A 454 5.59 -5.30 -27.92
C PHE A 454 5.63 -4.19 -28.98
N LYS A 455 6.11 -4.49 -30.18
CA LYS A 455 6.12 -3.55 -31.33
C LYS A 455 4.73 -3.00 -31.61
N LYS A 456 3.72 -3.88 -31.67
CA LYS A 456 2.32 -3.52 -31.95
C LYS A 456 1.64 -2.76 -30.80
N LEU A 457 1.78 -3.23 -29.56
CA LEU A 457 1.06 -2.69 -28.41
C LEU A 457 1.62 -1.34 -27.94
N ILE A 458 2.95 -1.19 -27.94
CA ILE A 458 3.62 0.06 -27.56
C ILE A 458 3.68 1.03 -28.76
N GLY A 459 3.62 0.50 -29.99
CA GLY A 459 3.76 1.28 -31.21
C GLY A 459 5.20 1.75 -31.41
N ILE A 460 6.16 0.83 -31.28
CA ILE A 460 7.60 1.08 -31.48
C ILE A 460 8.07 0.41 -32.78
N ASN A 461 9.03 1.05 -33.45
CA ASN A 461 9.57 0.60 -34.74
C ASN A 461 10.99 0.00 -34.62
N CYS A 462 11.46 -0.27 -33.40
CA CYS A 462 12.77 -0.85 -33.12
C CYS A 462 12.65 -2.27 -32.55
N ASP A 463 13.73 -3.05 -32.62
CA ASP A 463 13.81 -4.38 -32.04
C ASP A 463 13.74 -4.34 -30.50
N LEU A 464 13.34 -5.46 -29.89
CA LEU A 464 13.11 -5.52 -28.45
C LEU A 464 14.39 -5.26 -27.63
N ASP A 465 15.56 -5.74 -28.07
CA ASP A 465 16.85 -5.45 -27.46
C ASP A 465 17.18 -3.93 -27.50
N VAL A 466 16.89 -3.26 -28.62
CA VAL A 466 17.11 -1.80 -28.75
C VAL A 466 16.16 -1.04 -27.83
N PHE A 467 14.90 -1.44 -27.79
CA PHE A 467 13.91 -0.89 -26.86
C PHE A 467 14.35 -1.03 -25.40
N LEU A 468 14.77 -2.24 -24.98
CA LEU A 468 15.20 -2.48 -23.60
C LEU A 468 16.49 -1.74 -23.26
N ASN A 469 17.42 -1.60 -24.21
CA ASN A 469 18.61 -0.77 -24.03
C ASN A 469 18.25 0.70 -23.77
N ASN A 470 17.31 1.24 -24.55
CA ASN A 470 16.83 2.61 -24.35
C ASN A 470 16.14 2.76 -22.99
N CYS A 471 15.31 1.79 -22.60
CA CYS A 471 14.68 1.75 -21.28
C CYS A 471 15.73 1.74 -20.15
N ASN A 472 16.78 0.94 -20.31
CA ASN A 472 17.89 0.84 -19.35
C ASN A 472 18.65 2.16 -19.22
N CYS A 473 18.98 2.81 -20.33
CA CYS A 473 19.63 4.12 -20.32
C CYS A 473 18.77 5.16 -19.58
N ILE A 474 17.46 5.20 -19.83
CA ILE A 474 16.55 6.10 -19.12
C ILE A 474 16.53 5.76 -17.63
N GLY A 475 16.45 4.49 -17.26
CA GLY A 475 16.41 4.07 -15.86
C GLY A 475 17.69 4.44 -15.09
N ILE A 476 18.87 4.29 -15.73
CA ILE A 476 20.15 4.73 -15.16
C ILE A 476 20.18 6.25 -14.98
N GLU A 477 19.75 7.01 -15.99
CA GLU A 477 19.70 8.48 -15.91
C GLU A 477 18.82 8.97 -14.75
N ARG A 478 17.67 8.31 -14.55
CA ARG A 478 16.70 8.65 -13.50
C ARG A 478 17.06 8.09 -12.14
N ASN A 479 18.02 7.17 -12.06
CA ASN A 479 18.29 6.35 -10.88
C ASN A 479 17.03 5.66 -10.30
N GLN A 480 16.10 5.31 -11.19
CA GLN A 480 14.84 4.63 -10.89
C GLN A 480 14.55 3.70 -12.07
N ARG A 481 13.94 2.55 -11.84
CA ARG A 481 13.77 1.58 -12.93
C ARG A 481 12.74 2.03 -13.96
N PHE A 482 13.03 1.77 -15.23
CA PHE A 482 11.98 1.74 -16.26
C PHE A 482 11.13 0.51 -16.03
N MET A 483 9.83 0.70 -15.78
CA MET A 483 8.94 -0.40 -15.42
C MET A 483 8.18 -0.94 -16.62
N ILE A 484 8.20 -2.26 -16.79
CA ILE A 484 7.30 -2.99 -17.68
C ILE A 484 6.30 -3.73 -16.80
N LEU A 485 5.03 -3.36 -16.90
CA LEU A 485 3.92 -3.95 -16.16
C LEU A 485 3.04 -4.71 -17.16
N ILE A 486 2.78 -6.00 -16.90
CA ILE A 486 1.86 -6.80 -17.71
C ILE A 486 0.81 -7.41 -16.79
N ASP A 487 -0.41 -6.90 -16.86
CA ASP A 487 -1.51 -7.40 -16.04
C ASP A 487 -2.14 -8.66 -16.65
N ALA A 488 -2.51 -9.60 -15.79
CA ALA A 488 -3.33 -10.77 -16.09
C ALA A 488 -2.79 -11.56 -17.30
N ILE A 489 -1.55 -12.05 -17.20
CA ILE A 489 -0.92 -12.85 -18.28
C ILE A 489 -1.72 -14.12 -18.62
N ASN A 490 -2.49 -14.64 -17.66
CA ASN A 490 -3.42 -15.75 -17.86
C ASN A 490 -4.66 -15.40 -18.71
N GLU A 491 -4.85 -14.13 -19.10
CA GLU A 491 -5.93 -13.71 -20.00
C GLU A 491 -5.46 -13.57 -21.45
N THR A 492 -4.18 -13.82 -21.74
CA THR A 492 -3.66 -13.93 -23.12
C THR A 492 -4.40 -15.03 -23.87
N GLU A 493 -4.83 -14.73 -25.11
CA GLU A 493 -5.43 -15.74 -25.97
C GLU A 493 -4.37 -16.79 -26.27
N GLY A 494 -4.67 -18.08 -26.06
CA GLY A 494 -3.73 -19.17 -26.30
C GLY A 494 -2.98 -19.66 -25.07
N ARG A 495 -3.16 -20.93 -24.77
CA ARG A 495 -2.59 -21.61 -23.61
C ARG A 495 -1.07 -21.74 -23.70
N HIS A 496 -0.40 -21.66 -22.56
CA HIS A 496 1.05 -21.87 -22.42
C HIS A 496 1.86 -20.85 -23.20
N TYR A 497 1.24 -19.76 -23.67
CA TYR A 497 1.96 -18.70 -24.38
C TYR A 497 3.10 -18.18 -23.51
N TRP A 498 2.81 -17.88 -22.25
CA TRP A 498 3.84 -17.41 -21.32
C TRP A 498 4.75 -18.55 -20.90
N LYS A 499 4.23 -19.75 -20.63
CA LYS A 499 5.10 -20.89 -20.25
C LYS A 499 6.18 -21.21 -21.29
N ASN A 500 5.87 -21.04 -22.57
CA ASN A 500 6.79 -21.31 -23.67
C ASN A 500 7.77 -20.14 -23.93
N ASN A 501 7.37 -18.90 -23.67
CA ASN A 501 8.14 -17.71 -24.07
C ASN A 501 8.77 -16.94 -22.90
N LEU A 502 8.27 -17.10 -21.68
CA LEU A 502 8.61 -16.27 -20.52
C LEU A 502 10.08 -16.44 -20.10
N ARG A 503 10.67 -17.63 -20.22
CA ARG A 503 12.10 -17.83 -19.91
C ARG A 503 13.01 -16.97 -20.77
N ALA A 504 12.83 -17.02 -22.09
CA ALA A 504 13.62 -16.24 -23.03
C ALA A 504 13.42 -14.73 -22.79
N PHE A 505 12.20 -14.30 -22.49
CA PHE A 505 11.89 -12.90 -22.20
C PHE A 505 12.52 -12.41 -20.90
N VAL A 506 12.46 -13.20 -19.83
CA VAL A 506 13.09 -12.89 -18.55
C VAL A 506 14.62 -12.85 -18.67
N ASP A 507 15.23 -13.83 -19.35
CA ASP A 507 16.68 -13.85 -19.56
C ASP A 507 17.15 -12.66 -20.42
N LEU A 508 16.31 -12.18 -21.34
CA LEU A 508 16.53 -10.94 -22.09
C LEU A 508 16.50 -9.71 -21.16
N ILE A 509 15.49 -9.56 -20.31
CA ILE A 509 15.36 -8.41 -19.39
C ILE A 509 16.48 -8.38 -18.36
N LYS A 510 16.95 -9.53 -17.85
CA LYS A 510 18.07 -9.62 -16.89
C LYS A 510 19.36 -8.95 -17.37
N ARG A 511 19.53 -8.74 -18.68
CA ARG A 511 20.68 -8.01 -19.25
C ARG A 511 20.65 -6.50 -18.97
N TYR A 512 19.51 -5.98 -18.48
CA TYR A 512 19.23 -4.56 -18.32
C TYR A 512 18.85 -4.23 -16.86
N PRO A 513 19.82 -3.98 -15.97
CA PRO A 513 19.60 -3.85 -14.52
C PRO A 513 18.71 -2.68 -14.10
N ALA A 514 18.56 -1.66 -14.97
CA ALA A 514 17.69 -0.51 -14.75
C ALA A 514 16.29 -0.69 -15.37
N VAL A 515 15.94 -1.90 -15.82
CA VAL A 515 14.59 -2.26 -16.29
C VAL A 515 13.95 -3.23 -15.29
N GLY A 516 12.73 -2.92 -14.85
CA GLY A 516 11.92 -3.75 -13.97
C GLY A 516 10.80 -4.45 -14.71
N LEU A 517 10.46 -5.69 -14.32
CA LEU A 517 9.32 -6.43 -14.86
C LEU A 517 8.39 -6.85 -13.74
N ILE A 518 7.12 -6.50 -13.86
CA ILE A 518 6.07 -7.00 -12.98
C ILE A 518 4.96 -7.63 -13.81
N LEU A 519 4.71 -8.91 -13.55
CA LEU A 519 3.61 -9.68 -14.16
C LEU A 519 2.54 -9.91 -13.11
N SER A 520 1.26 -9.92 -13.49
CA SER A 520 0.20 -10.43 -12.60
C SER A 520 -0.47 -11.68 -13.19
N ILE A 521 -0.80 -12.62 -12.31
CA ILE A 521 -1.41 -13.90 -12.68
C ILE A 521 -2.39 -14.37 -11.60
N ARG A 522 -3.43 -15.10 -12.00
CA ARG A 522 -4.30 -15.81 -11.05
C ARG A 522 -3.60 -17.07 -10.53
N SER A 523 -3.70 -17.36 -9.24
CA SER A 523 -3.04 -18.51 -8.61
C SER A 523 -3.37 -19.85 -9.28
N THR A 524 -4.58 -20.00 -9.86
CA THR A 524 -5.01 -21.22 -10.57
C THR A 524 -4.22 -21.49 -11.86
N TYR A 525 -3.58 -20.49 -12.46
CA TYR A 525 -2.87 -20.58 -13.74
C TYR A 525 -1.35 -20.70 -13.60
N ILE A 526 -0.82 -20.66 -12.37
CA ILE A 526 0.64 -20.67 -12.12
C ILE A 526 1.32 -21.85 -12.80
N LYS A 527 0.77 -23.06 -12.68
CA LYS A 527 1.37 -24.28 -13.26
C LYS A 527 1.39 -24.30 -14.79
N ASP A 528 0.46 -23.58 -15.42
CA ASP A 528 0.25 -23.63 -16.87
C ASP A 528 0.92 -22.47 -17.60
N GLU A 529 1.10 -21.31 -16.95
CA GLU A 529 1.69 -20.13 -17.56
C GLU A 529 3.09 -19.81 -17.02
N ILE A 530 3.45 -20.27 -15.83
CA ILE A 530 4.78 -20.08 -15.25
C ILE A 530 5.61 -21.36 -15.40
N PRO A 531 6.85 -21.29 -15.93
CA PRO A 531 7.72 -22.47 -15.99
C PRO A 531 8.10 -22.97 -14.60
N ASP A 532 8.07 -24.29 -14.37
CA ASP A 532 8.24 -24.90 -13.03
C ASP A 532 9.55 -24.48 -12.32
N ASN A 533 10.61 -24.26 -13.09
CA ASN A 533 11.93 -23.88 -12.57
C ASN A 533 12.01 -22.42 -12.08
N PHE A 534 11.02 -21.57 -12.37
CA PHE A 534 11.02 -20.17 -11.93
C PHE A 534 10.91 -20.04 -10.42
N THR A 535 10.20 -20.97 -9.77
CA THR A 535 10.07 -21.00 -8.30
C THR A 535 11.40 -21.27 -7.59
N LYS A 536 12.43 -21.71 -8.31
CA LYS A 536 13.79 -22.00 -7.81
C LYS A 536 14.83 -20.98 -8.29
N ASP A 537 14.42 -20.01 -9.11
CA ASP A 537 15.32 -18.99 -9.65
C ASP A 537 15.29 -17.77 -8.72
N ASP A 538 16.35 -17.58 -7.93
CA ASP A 538 16.45 -16.49 -6.94
C ASP A 538 16.33 -15.08 -7.55
N SER A 539 16.43 -14.98 -8.88
CA SER A 539 16.26 -13.71 -9.61
C SER A 539 14.82 -13.35 -9.95
N ILE A 540 13.85 -14.17 -9.54
CA ILE A 540 12.43 -13.98 -9.80
C ILE A 540 11.67 -14.08 -8.48
N HIS A 541 10.91 -13.03 -8.16
CA HIS A 541 10.16 -12.98 -6.92
C HIS A 541 8.68 -13.30 -7.16
N LEU A 542 8.17 -14.34 -6.51
CA LEU A 542 6.74 -14.62 -6.45
C LEU A 542 6.14 -13.88 -5.25
N ILE A 543 5.22 -12.95 -5.50
CA ILE A 543 4.56 -12.14 -4.47
C ILE A 543 3.09 -12.55 -4.39
N HIS A 544 2.66 -13.09 -3.25
CA HIS A 544 1.26 -13.38 -3.01
C HIS A 544 0.49 -12.11 -2.60
N HIS A 545 -0.55 -11.76 -3.36
CA HIS A 545 -1.42 -10.64 -3.10
C HIS A 545 -2.73 -11.07 -2.42
N GLY A 546 -2.80 -10.82 -1.10
CA GLY A 546 -3.96 -11.13 -0.25
C GLY A 546 -5.03 -10.04 -0.17
N GLY A 547 -5.15 -9.17 -1.18
CA GLY A 547 -6.11 -8.07 -1.19
C GLY A 547 -5.79 -6.95 -0.20
N LEU A 548 -6.80 -6.51 0.54
CA LEU A 548 -6.75 -5.37 1.47
C LEU A 548 -6.28 -5.76 2.88
N ARG A 549 -5.72 -6.97 3.05
CA ARG A 549 -5.26 -7.46 4.35
C ARG A 549 -4.28 -6.49 5.00
N GLY A 550 -4.59 -6.05 6.21
CA GLY A 550 -3.82 -5.08 6.99
C GLY A 550 -4.13 -3.61 6.70
N ASN A 551 -5.06 -3.31 5.79
CA ASN A 551 -5.51 -1.94 5.47
C ASN A 551 -7.05 -1.86 5.35
N GLU A 552 -7.76 -2.80 5.97
CA GLU A 552 -9.21 -2.94 5.84
C GLU A 552 -9.95 -1.69 6.32
N GLU A 553 -9.54 -1.11 7.46
CA GLU A 553 -10.20 0.06 8.04
C GLU A 553 -10.16 1.25 7.08
N GLU A 554 -8.98 1.58 6.54
CA GLU A 554 -8.85 2.65 5.54
C GLU A 554 -9.67 2.34 4.28
N ALA A 555 -9.65 1.09 3.82
CA ALA A 555 -10.41 0.66 2.67
C ALA A 555 -11.92 0.85 2.88
N ILE A 556 -12.48 0.39 3.99
CA ILE A 556 -13.90 0.52 4.32
C ILE A 556 -14.36 1.96 4.20
N HIS A 557 -13.61 2.92 4.79
CA HIS A 557 -13.97 4.34 4.71
C HIS A 557 -13.90 4.88 3.28
N LYS A 558 -12.86 4.53 2.52
CA LYS A 558 -12.74 4.97 1.13
C LYS A 558 -13.85 4.39 0.24
N PHE A 559 -14.21 3.12 0.42
CA PHE A 559 -15.36 2.49 -0.22
C PHE A 559 -16.66 3.19 0.18
N CYS A 560 -16.93 3.38 1.46
CA CYS A 560 -18.14 4.05 1.94
C CYS A 560 -18.27 5.47 1.38
N ASN A 561 -17.17 6.24 1.34
CA ASN A 561 -17.12 7.58 0.76
C ASN A 561 -17.40 7.57 -0.75
N TYR A 562 -16.82 6.62 -1.50
CA TYR A 562 -17.09 6.46 -2.93
C TYR A 562 -18.57 6.18 -3.20
N TYR A 563 -19.18 5.27 -2.42
CA TYR A 563 -20.60 4.92 -2.53
C TYR A 563 -21.53 5.95 -1.86
N LYS A 564 -20.99 6.98 -1.19
CA LYS A 564 -21.75 7.99 -0.45
C LYS A 564 -22.68 7.40 0.61
N ILE A 565 -22.19 6.38 1.32
CA ILE A 565 -22.87 5.75 2.46
C ILE A 565 -22.10 6.01 3.75
N ALA A 566 -22.78 5.98 4.90
CA ALA A 566 -22.12 6.08 6.19
C ALA A 566 -21.29 4.82 6.48
N ALA A 567 -20.06 5.03 6.97
CA ALA A 567 -19.19 3.96 7.44
C ALA A 567 -19.78 3.27 8.70
N PRO A 568 -19.39 2.02 9.00
CA PRO A 568 -19.85 1.33 10.19
C PRO A 568 -19.43 2.03 11.50
N THR A 569 -20.35 2.07 12.47
CA THR A 569 -20.11 2.60 13.83
C THR A 569 -19.48 1.55 14.77
N LEU A 570 -19.18 0.35 14.28
CA LEU A 570 -18.55 -0.74 15.02
C LEU A 570 -17.42 -1.38 14.19
N PRO A 571 -16.41 -1.97 14.83
CA PRO A 571 -15.23 -2.49 14.13
C PRO A 571 -15.61 -3.63 13.18
N LEU A 572 -15.30 -3.48 11.89
CA LEU A 572 -15.44 -4.57 10.92
C LEU A 572 -14.26 -5.52 11.07
N LEU A 573 -14.46 -6.63 11.78
CA LEU A 573 -13.42 -7.63 12.05
C LEU A 573 -13.48 -8.85 11.12
N ASN A 574 -14.56 -9.04 10.36
CA ASN A 574 -14.72 -10.19 9.46
C ASN A 574 -13.62 -10.17 8.38
N PRO A 575 -12.83 -11.26 8.21
CA PRO A 575 -11.72 -11.31 7.27
C PRO A 575 -12.17 -11.23 5.81
N GLU A 576 -13.43 -11.49 5.51
CA GLU A 576 -13.96 -11.46 4.14
C GLU A 576 -14.01 -10.05 3.56
N TYR A 577 -14.00 -9.02 4.41
CA TYR A 577 -13.84 -7.62 4.00
C TYR A 577 -12.42 -7.25 3.59
N SER A 578 -11.44 -8.15 3.74
CA SER A 578 -10.12 -7.98 3.12
C SER A 578 -10.18 -8.21 1.60
N ASN A 579 -11.26 -8.81 1.07
CA ASN A 579 -11.48 -8.93 -0.36
C ASN A 579 -12.20 -7.65 -0.91
N PRO A 580 -11.59 -6.89 -1.84
CA PRO A 580 -12.21 -5.71 -2.42
C PRO A 580 -13.58 -5.96 -3.04
N LEU A 581 -13.80 -7.15 -3.63
CA LEU A 581 -15.07 -7.49 -4.26
C LEU A 581 -16.19 -7.62 -3.24
N MET A 582 -15.90 -8.13 -2.04
CA MET A 582 -16.89 -8.21 -0.95
C MET A 582 -17.29 -6.82 -0.44
N LEU A 583 -16.32 -5.91 -0.28
CA LEU A 583 -16.60 -4.52 0.07
C LEU A 583 -17.42 -3.81 -1.01
N HIS A 584 -17.08 -4.03 -2.28
CA HIS A 584 -17.83 -3.52 -3.43
C HIS A 584 -19.30 -3.96 -3.36
N ILE A 585 -19.55 -5.27 -3.24
CA ILE A 585 -20.90 -5.83 -3.14
C ILE A 585 -21.66 -5.22 -1.96
N SER A 586 -21.04 -5.19 -0.78
CA SER A 586 -21.69 -4.70 0.45
C SER A 586 -22.06 -3.21 0.35
N CYS A 587 -21.17 -2.37 -0.17
CA CYS A 587 -21.41 -0.94 -0.32
C CYS A 587 -22.43 -0.63 -1.42
N GLU A 588 -22.36 -1.36 -2.54
CA GLU A 588 -23.26 -1.16 -3.66
C GLU A 588 -24.70 -1.55 -3.31
N VAL A 589 -24.88 -2.68 -2.63
CA VAL A 589 -26.18 -3.09 -2.10
C VAL A 589 -26.71 -2.05 -1.11
N ALA A 590 -25.87 -1.59 -0.17
CA ALA A 590 -26.24 -0.55 0.79
C ALA A 590 -26.72 0.75 0.13
N GLN A 591 -26.06 1.18 -0.94
CA GLN A 591 -26.43 2.38 -1.70
C GLN A 591 -27.78 2.19 -2.42
N LYS A 592 -27.96 1.06 -3.11
CA LYS A 592 -29.12 0.81 -3.98
C LYS A 592 -30.41 0.53 -3.22
N GLU A 593 -30.33 -0.17 -2.09
CA GLU A 593 -31.49 -0.41 -1.21
C GLU A 593 -31.85 0.82 -0.36
N GLY A 594 -31.07 1.92 -0.45
CA GLY A 594 -31.36 3.17 0.24
C GLY A 594 -31.13 3.12 1.75
N HIS A 595 -30.34 2.15 2.24
CA HIS A 595 -30.05 2.01 3.67
C HIS A 595 -29.24 3.19 4.24
N GLY A 596 -28.47 3.89 3.41
CA GLY A 596 -27.64 5.04 3.79
C GLY A 596 -26.43 4.68 4.67
N ARG A 597 -26.25 3.40 5.01
CA ARG A 597 -25.17 2.88 5.87
C ARG A 597 -24.73 1.49 5.40
N PHE A 598 -23.48 1.15 5.67
CA PHE A 598 -22.88 -0.13 5.34
C PHE A 598 -23.67 -1.33 5.93
N ILE A 599 -23.90 -2.37 5.13
CA ILE A 599 -24.57 -3.61 5.56
C ILE A 599 -23.52 -4.59 6.07
N MET A 600 -23.71 -5.08 7.30
CA MET A 600 -22.73 -5.94 7.98
C MET A 600 -23.10 -7.42 7.81
N ALA A 601 -22.10 -8.30 7.66
CA ALA A 601 -22.31 -9.73 7.43
C ALA A 601 -23.18 -10.43 8.50
N HIS A 602 -23.12 -9.98 9.76
CA HIS A 602 -23.89 -10.53 10.87
C HIS A 602 -25.38 -10.14 10.85
N THR A 603 -25.84 -9.36 9.86
CA THR A 603 -27.28 -9.16 9.61
C THR A 603 -27.90 -10.32 8.81
N GLY A 604 -27.13 -11.37 8.54
CA GLY A 604 -27.54 -12.59 7.83
C GLY A 604 -27.04 -12.60 6.40
N ALA A 605 -26.16 -13.57 6.07
CA ALA A 605 -25.57 -13.71 4.72
C ALA A 605 -26.64 -13.84 3.62
N SER A 606 -27.74 -14.53 3.94
CA SER A 606 -28.83 -14.76 3.00
C SER A 606 -29.43 -13.46 2.48
N SER A 607 -29.63 -12.48 3.38
CA SER A 607 -30.19 -11.18 3.03
C SER A 607 -29.29 -10.37 2.09
N LEU A 608 -27.97 -10.42 2.32
CA LEU A 608 -26.98 -9.72 1.51
C LEU A 608 -26.94 -10.29 0.08
N PHE A 609 -26.90 -11.61 -0.05
CA PHE A 609 -26.82 -12.27 -1.36
C PHE A 609 -28.14 -12.19 -2.14
N ASP A 610 -29.28 -12.15 -1.46
CA ASP A 610 -30.57 -11.85 -2.08
C ASP A 610 -30.62 -10.43 -2.64
N ALA A 611 -30.15 -9.45 -1.87
CA ALA A 611 -30.09 -8.06 -2.31
C ALA A 611 -29.07 -7.87 -3.44
N TYR A 612 -27.93 -8.56 -3.40
CA TYR A 612 -26.97 -8.62 -4.50
C TYR A 612 -27.63 -9.05 -5.82
N ARG A 613 -28.43 -10.13 -5.83
CA ARG A 613 -29.15 -10.59 -7.02
C ARG A 613 -30.07 -9.51 -7.60
N LYS A 614 -30.84 -8.84 -6.74
CA LYS A 614 -31.77 -7.76 -7.15
C LYS A 614 -31.04 -6.56 -7.75
N VAL A 615 -29.93 -6.15 -7.15
CA VAL A 615 -29.11 -5.04 -7.64
C VAL A 615 -28.56 -5.33 -9.04
N TYR A 616 -28.05 -6.55 -9.26
CA TYR A 616 -27.51 -6.92 -10.56
C TYR A 616 -28.58 -7.17 -11.62
N ASP A 617 -29.77 -7.67 -11.25
CA ASP A 617 -30.90 -7.69 -12.17
C ASP A 617 -31.22 -6.28 -12.66
N SER A 618 -31.36 -5.30 -11.75
CA SER A 618 -31.62 -3.90 -12.13
C SER A 618 -30.52 -3.31 -13.03
N LYS A 619 -29.25 -3.64 -12.80
CA LYS A 619 -28.16 -3.21 -13.69
C LYS A 619 -28.25 -3.81 -15.08
N PHE A 620 -28.64 -5.07 -15.19
CA PHE A 620 -28.79 -5.73 -16.48
C PHE A 620 -30.01 -5.19 -17.21
N ASP A 621 -31.09 -4.89 -16.51
CA ASP A 621 -32.26 -4.20 -17.04
C ASP A 621 -31.86 -2.84 -17.67
N ASP A 622 -31.04 -2.04 -16.96
CA ASP A 622 -30.53 -0.75 -17.46
C ASP A 622 -29.51 -0.88 -18.62
N LYS A 623 -28.79 -2.00 -18.71
CA LYS A 623 -27.70 -2.20 -19.69
C LYS A 623 -28.24 -2.49 -21.09
N ASN A 624 -29.38 -3.18 -21.19
CA ASN A 624 -29.96 -3.61 -22.45
C ASN A 624 -31.46 -3.84 -22.28
N ASP A 625 -32.28 -3.12 -23.06
CA ASP A 625 -33.75 -3.25 -23.08
C ASP A 625 -34.22 -4.71 -23.28
N ILE A 626 -33.39 -5.54 -23.90
CA ILE A 626 -33.66 -6.96 -24.09
C ILE A 626 -33.71 -7.72 -22.75
N TYR A 627 -33.09 -7.24 -21.68
CA TYR A 627 -33.07 -7.84 -20.34
C TYR A 627 -34.18 -7.31 -19.42
N ASP A 628 -34.68 -6.10 -19.69
CA ASP A 628 -35.61 -5.34 -18.83
C ASP A 628 -36.78 -6.17 -18.25
N GLY A 629 -36.91 -6.14 -16.92
CA GLY A 629 -37.98 -6.76 -16.15
C GLY A 629 -37.97 -8.29 -16.16
N LYS A 630 -36.91 -8.93 -16.69
CA LYS A 630 -36.85 -10.39 -16.83
C LYS A 630 -36.05 -11.08 -15.74
N HIS A 631 -35.35 -10.33 -14.88
CA HIS A 631 -34.52 -10.86 -13.80
C HIS A 631 -33.49 -11.88 -14.34
N ILE A 632 -32.77 -11.47 -15.38
CA ILE A 632 -31.86 -12.35 -16.14
C ILE A 632 -30.74 -12.86 -15.24
N VAL A 633 -30.17 -12.02 -14.38
CA VAL A 633 -29.06 -12.42 -13.50
C VAL A 633 -29.54 -13.45 -12.48
N SER A 634 -30.67 -13.21 -11.81
CA SER A 634 -31.24 -14.17 -10.85
C SER A 634 -31.53 -15.52 -11.50
N LYS A 635 -32.09 -15.53 -12.71
CA LYS A 635 -32.37 -16.76 -13.47
C LYS A 635 -31.08 -17.49 -13.88
N SER A 636 -30.08 -16.75 -14.36
CA SER A 636 -28.78 -17.30 -14.72
C SER A 636 -28.08 -17.93 -13.51
N ILE A 637 -28.02 -17.23 -12.37
CA ILE A 637 -27.43 -17.74 -11.13
C ILE A 637 -28.13 -19.03 -10.71
N LYS A 638 -29.47 -19.04 -10.68
CA LYS A 638 -30.25 -20.23 -10.29
C LYS A 638 -30.00 -21.42 -11.23
N ALA A 639 -29.98 -21.19 -12.54
CA ALA A 639 -29.75 -22.25 -13.53
C ALA A 639 -28.34 -22.84 -13.40
N ILE A 640 -27.31 -21.98 -13.29
CA ILE A 640 -25.91 -22.40 -13.15
C ILE A 640 -25.69 -23.13 -11.82
N ALA A 641 -26.20 -22.61 -10.71
CA ALA A 641 -26.04 -23.26 -9.40
C ALA A 641 -26.69 -24.64 -9.36
N LYS A 642 -27.88 -24.81 -9.97
CA LYS A 642 -28.52 -26.12 -10.09
C LYS A 642 -27.67 -27.09 -10.92
N GLU A 643 -27.15 -26.64 -12.05
CA GLU A 643 -26.27 -27.45 -12.91
C GLU A 643 -25.00 -27.88 -12.16
N PHE A 644 -24.39 -27.00 -11.37
CA PHE A 644 -23.22 -27.30 -10.53
C PHE A 644 -23.53 -28.40 -9.51
N VAL A 645 -24.71 -28.34 -8.88
CA VAL A 645 -25.18 -29.36 -7.95
C VAL A 645 -25.50 -30.68 -8.67
N ASP A 646 -26.03 -30.65 -9.90
CA ASP A 646 -26.34 -31.83 -10.73
C ASP A 646 -25.06 -32.56 -11.16
N ILE A 647 -24.02 -31.81 -11.56
CA ILE A 647 -22.73 -32.38 -11.97
C ILE A 647 -21.87 -32.78 -10.77
N GLY A 648 -22.05 -32.13 -9.62
CA GLY A 648 -21.22 -32.34 -8.43
C GLY A 648 -19.90 -31.57 -8.46
N ALA A 649 -19.85 -30.43 -9.15
CA ALA A 649 -18.69 -29.56 -9.27
C ALA A 649 -19.10 -28.08 -9.31
N ASP A 650 -18.20 -27.16 -8.96
CA ASP A 650 -18.43 -25.71 -8.92
C ASP A 650 -18.08 -24.99 -10.24
N ARG A 651 -18.00 -25.76 -11.33
CA ARG A 651 -17.59 -25.28 -12.66
C ARG A 651 -18.13 -26.16 -13.78
N ILE A 652 -18.36 -25.55 -14.94
CA ILE A 652 -18.74 -26.23 -16.19
C ILE A 652 -17.97 -25.66 -17.37
N SER A 653 -17.83 -26.39 -18.48
CA SER A 653 -17.13 -25.85 -19.65
C SER A 653 -17.82 -24.61 -20.21
N PHE A 654 -17.05 -23.73 -20.85
CA PHE A 654 -17.57 -22.52 -21.50
C PHE A 654 -18.77 -22.82 -22.41
N ASP A 655 -18.60 -23.78 -23.32
CA ASP A 655 -19.64 -24.16 -24.29
C ASP A 655 -20.88 -24.76 -23.60
N HIS A 656 -20.68 -25.48 -22.47
CA HIS A 656 -21.81 -25.99 -21.70
C HIS A 656 -22.58 -24.85 -21.03
N CYS A 657 -21.88 -23.89 -20.43
CA CYS A 657 -22.51 -22.73 -19.81
C CYS A 657 -23.33 -21.91 -20.82
N ASP A 658 -22.79 -21.68 -22.02
CA ASP A 658 -23.47 -20.91 -23.07
C ASP A 658 -24.76 -21.60 -23.55
N ARG A 659 -24.71 -22.92 -23.74
CA ARG A 659 -25.90 -23.72 -24.05
C ARG A 659 -26.92 -23.71 -22.91
N LEU A 660 -26.47 -23.92 -21.66
CA LEU A 660 -27.33 -23.91 -20.48
C LEU A 660 -28.09 -22.59 -20.36
N LEU A 661 -27.40 -21.46 -20.52
CA LEU A 661 -28.00 -20.13 -20.47
C LEU A 661 -29.01 -19.91 -21.60
N SER A 662 -28.67 -20.35 -22.82
CA SER A 662 -29.57 -20.28 -23.97
C SER A 662 -30.85 -21.09 -23.76
N GLU A 663 -30.75 -22.29 -23.17
CA GLU A 663 -31.87 -23.19 -22.93
C GLU A 663 -32.74 -22.79 -21.73
N LYS A 664 -32.12 -22.44 -20.61
CA LYS A 664 -32.81 -22.21 -19.32
C LYS A 664 -33.22 -20.76 -19.09
N VAL A 665 -32.53 -19.80 -19.70
CA VAL A 665 -32.78 -18.36 -19.51
C VAL A 665 -33.37 -17.75 -20.79
N GLY A 666 -32.79 -18.03 -21.96
CA GLY A 666 -33.43 -17.77 -23.24
C GLY A 666 -32.48 -17.57 -24.43
N VAL A 667 -32.83 -18.17 -25.57
CA VAL A 667 -32.06 -18.19 -26.84
C VAL A 667 -31.86 -16.79 -27.48
N LYS A 668 -32.57 -15.76 -27.01
CA LYS A 668 -32.51 -14.39 -27.57
C LYS A 668 -31.34 -13.55 -27.03
N TYR A 669 -30.48 -14.10 -26.17
CA TYR A 669 -29.44 -13.35 -25.44
C TYR A 669 -28.02 -13.83 -25.77
N PRO A 670 -27.54 -13.68 -27.02
CA PRO A 670 -26.27 -14.27 -27.46
C PRO A 670 -25.03 -13.71 -26.76
N THR A 671 -25.13 -12.54 -26.10
CA THR A 671 -24.03 -11.94 -25.34
C THR A 671 -24.14 -12.18 -23.84
N LEU A 672 -25.14 -12.92 -23.37
CA LEU A 672 -25.43 -13.05 -21.94
C LEU A 672 -24.23 -13.59 -21.15
N LEU A 673 -23.61 -14.68 -21.59
CA LEU A 673 -22.44 -15.24 -20.91
C LEU A 673 -21.29 -14.22 -20.84
N LYS A 674 -21.04 -13.51 -21.95
CA LYS A 674 -20.02 -12.46 -22.00
C LYS A 674 -20.36 -11.29 -21.07
N ASP A 675 -21.63 -10.91 -20.98
CA ASP A 675 -22.11 -9.85 -20.10
C ASP A 675 -21.97 -10.22 -18.62
N LEU A 676 -22.28 -11.47 -18.25
CA LEU A 676 -22.09 -12.01 -16.90
C LEU A 676 -20.60 -12.06 -16.52
N ILE A 677 -19.72 -12.41 -17.46
CA ILE A 677 -18.26 -12.39 -17.24
C ILE A 677 -17.75 -10.96 -17.09
N THR A 678 -18.16 -10.06 -17.97
CA THR A 678 -17.72 -8.64 -17.95
C THR A 678 -18.22 -7.91 -16.70
N SER A 679 -19.35 -8.36 -16.12
CA SER A 679 -19.91 -7.80 -14.88
C SER A 679 -19.35 -8.46 -13.61
N CYS A 680 -18.34 -9.32 -13.74
CA CYS A 680 -17.69 -10.07 -12.65
C CYS A 680 -18.65 -10.92 -11.81
N ILE A 681 -19.74 -11.41 -12.40
CA ILE A 681 -20.61 -12.42 -11.78
C ILE A 681 -19.99 -13.80 -12.01
N LEU A 682 -19.54 -14.05 -13.24
CA LEU A 682 -18.86 -15.27 -13.65
C LEU A 682 -17.42 -14.96 -14.03
N SER A 683 -16.54 -15.94 -13.88
CA SER A 683 -15.17 -15.87 -14.36
C SER A 683 -14.82 -17.12 -15.14
N LYS A 684 -13.96 -16.94 -16.15
CA LYS A 684 -13.21 -18.05 -16.71
C LYS A 684 -12.22 -18.58 -15.67
N ASP A 685 -12.14 -19.89 -15.56
CA ASP A 685 -11.18 -20.62 -14.74
C ASP A 685 -10.69 -21.87 -15.49
N TYR A 686 -9.77 -22.58 -14.86
CA TYR A 686 -9.02 -23.64 -15.49
C TYR A 686 -8.69 -24.80 -14.55
N VAL A 687 -8.58 -26.00 -15.11
CA VAL A 687 -8.10 -27.20 -14.41
C VAL A 687 -6.72 -27.57 -14.94
N PRO A 688 -5.67 -27.55 -14.10
CA PRO A 688 -4.32 -27.95 -14.50
C PRO A 688 -4.31 -29.28 -15.27
N GLY A 689 -3.85 -29.24 -16.52
CA GLY A 689 -3.72 -30.40 -17.41
C GLY A 689 -4.89 -30.71 -18.35
N GLU A 690 -6.02 -29.98 -18.31
CA GLU A 690 -7.17 -30.22 -19.20
C GLU A 690 -7.23 -29.22 -20.35
N GLU A 691 -7.67 -29.54 -21.58
CA GLU A 691 -7.69 -28.54 -22.68
C GLU A 691 -8.84 -27.51 -22.63
N VAL A 692 -9.76 -27.67 -21.69
CA VAL A 692 -11.06 -26.98 -21.69
C VAL A 692 -11.06 -25.75 -20.78
N GLU A 693 -11.62 -24.63 -21.25
CA GLU A 693 -11.95 -23.48 -20.42
C GLU A 693 -13.22 -23.73 -19.61
N TYR A 694 -13.18 -23.43 -18.32
CA TYR A 694 -14.31 -23.58 -17.41
C TYR A 694 -14.89 -22.23 -17.01
N ILE A 695 -16.18 -22.23 -16.69
CA ILE A 695 -16.93 -21.11 -16.13
C ILE A 695 -17.32 -21.49 -14.70
N ARG A 696 -17.06 -20.56 -13.78
CA ARG A 696 -17.48 -20.60 -12.39
C ARG A 696 -17.93 -19.22 -11.93
N PHE A 697 -18.51 -19.12 -10.74
CA PHE A 697 -18.72 -17.83 -10.10
C PHE A 697 -17.39 -17.15 -9.76
N THR A 698 -17.30 -15.83 -9.96
CA THR A 698 -16.07 -15.07 -9.72
C THR A 698 -15.62 -15.15 -8.27
N TYR A 699 -16.57 -15.18 -7.34
CA TYR A 699 -16.31 -15.26 -5.92
C TYR A 699 -16.83 -16.59 -5.36
N GLN A 700 -15.93 -17.35 -4.73
CA GLN A 700 -16.19 -18.73 -4.32
C GLN A 700 -17.32 -18.83 -3.30
N ARG A 701 -17.36 -17.95 -2.29
CA ARG A 701 -18.44 -17.96 -1.28
C ARG A 701 -19.83 -17.71 -1.89
N LEU A 702 -19.94 -16.94 -2.98
CA LEU A 702 -21.21 -16.84 -3.73
C LEU A 702 -21.55 -18.17 -4.42
N SER A 703 -20.56 -18.85 -5.01
CA SER A 703 -20.73 -20.19 -5.58
C SER A 703 -21.30 -21.16 -4.54
N ASP A 704 -20.61 -21.25 -3.40
CA ASP A 704 -20.97 -22.15 -2.31
C ASP A 704 -22.38 -21.84 -1.80
N TYR A 705 -22.70 -20.56 -1.64
CA TYR A 705 -24.00 -20.12 -1.15
C TYR A 705 -25.12 -20.49 -2.12
N PHE A 706 -24.95 -20.20 -3.41
CA PHE A 706 -25.99 -20.50 -4.39
C PHE A 706 -26.15 -22.01 -4.63
N MET A 707 -25.07 -22.79 -4.54
CA MET A 707 -25.15 -24.26 -4.59
C MET A 707 -25.86 -24.84 -3.37
N ALA A 708 -25.51 -24.38 -2.17
CA ALA A 708 -26.19 -24.80 -0.93
C ALA A 708 -27.66 -24.38 -0.93
N GLU A 709 -27.97 -23.16 -1.37
CA GLU A 709 -29.35 -22.71 -1.55
C GLU A 709 -30.10 -23.61 -2.54
N ALA A 710 -29.52 -23.91 -3.70
CA ALA A 710 -30.16 -24.75 -4.71
C ALA A 710 -30.47 -26.17 -4.21
N LEU A 711 -29.68 -26.71 -3.27
CA LEU A 711 -29.91 -28.02 -2.66
C LEU A 711 -31.13 -28.06 -1.73
N ILE A 712 -31.49 -26.94 -1.10
CA ILE A 712 -32.52 -26.90 -0.04
C ILE A 712 -33.78 -26.12 -0.45
N ASN A 713 -33.72 -25.35 -1.53
CA ASN A 713 -34.79 -24.42 -1.90
C ASN A 713 -36.12 -25.10 -2.27
N ASP A 714 -36.07 -26.39 -2.64
CA ASP A 714 -37.26 -27.17 -2.97
C ASP A 714 -37.97 -27.73 -1.70
N CYS A 715 -37.38 -27.58 -0.51
CA CYS A 715 -37.98 -27.95 0.77
C CYS A 715 -38.70 -26.75 1.43
N PRO A 716 -40.03 -26.77 1.59
CA PRO A 716 -40.80 -25.67 2.18
C PRO A 716 -40.74 -25.62 3.70
N ASN A 717 -40.40 -26.71 4.40
CA ASN A 717 -40.43 -26.78 5.87
C ASN A 717 -39.33 -27.68 6.46
N ARG A 718 -39.23 -27.66 7.80
CA ARG A 718 -38.21 -28.37 8.58
C ARG A 718 -38.32 -29.90 8.50
N ASP A 719 -39.52 -30.45 8.38
CA ASP A 719 -39.66 -31.92 8.35
C ASP A 719 -39.21 -32.46 6.98
N GLU A 720 -39.58 -31.78 5.89
CA GLU A 720 -39.15 -32.13 4.53
C GLU A 720 -37.63 -32.01 4.35
N ILE A 721 -36.97 -31.02 4.97
CA ILE A 721 -35.49 -30.94 4.90
C ILE A 721 -34.85 -32.13 5.64
N ILE A 722 -35.38 -32.53 6.80
CA ILE A 722 -34.88 -33.70 7.54
C ILE A 722 -35.08 -34.98 6.71
N GLU A 723 -36.24 -35.14 6.07
CA GLU A 723 -36.52 -36.27 5.18
C GLU A 723 -35.56 -36.31 3.98
N GLN A 724 -35.29 -35.17 3.36
CA GLN A 724 -34.35 -35.08 2.24
C GLN A 724 -32.92 -35.45 2.68
N PHE A 725 -32.45 -34.95 3.83
CA PHE A 725 -31.14 -35.33 4.35
C PHE A 725 -31.10 -36.78 4.85
N ALA A 726 -32.23 -37.42 5.14
CA ALA A 726 -32.30 -38.85 5.44
C ALA A 726 -32.24 -39.73 4.17
N ASP A 727 -32.56 -39.19 3.00
CA ASP A 727 -32.52 -39.90 1.73
C ASP A 727 -31.08 -40.29 1.33
N ALA A 728 -30.89 -41.59 1.05
CA ALA A 728 -29.57 -42.14 0.79
C ALA A 728 -28.99 -41.70 -0.57
N GLU A 729 -29.84 -41.45 -1.56
CA GLU A 729 -29.40 -40.98 -2.89
C GLU A 729 -28.96 -39.52 -2.82
N PHE A 730 -29.71 -38.69 -2.11
CA PHE A 730 -29.36 -37.30 -1.82
C PHE A 730 -28.02 -37.20 -1.08
N LYS A 731 -27.86 -37.93 0.04
CA LYS A 731 -26.57 -37.96 0.77
C LYS A 731 -25.41 -38.37 -0.13
N LYS A 732 -25.58 -39.44 -0.90
CA LYS A 732 -24.54 -39.94 -1.81
C LYS A 732 -24.16 -38.89 -2.86
N ARG A 733 -25.12 -38.15 -3.40
CA ARG A 733 -24.87 -37.07 -4.36
C ARG A 733 -24.19 -35.87 -3.70
N LEU A 734 -24.64 -35.48 -2.52
CA LEU A 734 -24.05 -34.39 -1.73
C LEU A 734 -22.59 -34.70 -1.37
N TYR A 735 -22.32 -35.85 -0.76
CA TYR A 735 -20.97 -36.20 -0.27
C TYR A 735 -19.94 -36.45 -1.39
N LYS A 736 -20.40 -36.74 -2.61
CA LYS A 736 -19.54 -36.85 -3.79
C LYS A 736 -19.25 -35.52 -4.49
N ASN A 737 -19.89 -34.43 -4.06
CA ASN A 737 -19.65 -33.13 -4.65
C ASN A 737 -18.22 -32.66 -4.32
N THR A 738 -17.46 -32.25 -5.33
CA THR A 738 -16.07 -31.81 -5.12
C THR A 738 -15.96 -30.56 -4.24
N ASN A 739 -17.06 -29.80 -4.12
CA ASN A 739 -17.16 -28.58 -3.34
C ASN A 739 -17.96 -28.78 -2.02
N ILE A 740 -18.08 -30.02 -1.53
CA ILE A 740 -18.89 -30.36 -0.35
C ILE A 740 -18.55 -29.53 0.88
N SER A 741 -17.27 -29.24 1.12
CA SER A 741 -16.86 -28.46 2.30
C SER A 741 -17.41 -27.04 2.27
N GLY A 742 -17.33 -26.35 1.13
CA GLY A 742 -17.92 -25.02 0.96
C GLY A 742 -19.44 -25.06 1.13
N ILE A 743 -20.11 -26.08 0.58
CA ILE A 743 -21.55 -26.28 0.73
C ILE A 743 -21.94 -26.47 2.22
N ILE A 744 -21.20 -27.29 2.97
CA ILE A 744 -21.47 -27.52 4.40
C ILE A 744 -21.25 -26.24 5.22
N GLU A 745 -20.23 -25.44 4.89
CA GLU A 745 -20.03 -24.12 5.51
C GLU A 745 -21.24 -23.20 5.30
N GLN A 746 -21.85 -23.22 4.12
CA GLN A 746 -23.07 -22.44 3.87
C GLN A 746 -24.30 -23.05 4.52
N PHE A 747 -24.40 -24.38 4.66
CA PHE A 747 -25.44 -25.01 5.46
C PHE A 747 -25.37 -24.63 6.93
N ALA A 748 -24.16 -24.40 7.47
CA ALA A 748 -23.99 -23.85 8.79
C ALA A 748 -24.55 -22.41 8.93
N ILE A 749 -24.94 -21.74 7.86
CA ILE A 749 -25.62 -20.43 7.90
C ILE A 749 -27.09 -20.57 7.50
N LEU A 750 -27.35 -21.24 6.36
CA LEU A 750 -28.67 -21.36 5.74
C LEU A 750 -29.66 -22.22 6.54
N LEU A 751 -29.23 -23.37 7.09
CA LEU A 751 -30.15 -24.25 7.82
C LEU A 751 -30.67 -23.60 9.11
N PRO A 752 -29.83 -22.90 9.92
CA PRO A 752 -30.33 -22.15 11.07
C PRO A 752 -31.30 -21.05 10.67
N GLU A 753 -30.98 -20.26 9.64
CA GLU A 753 -31.79 -19.11 9.23
C GLU A 753 -33.13 -19.50 8.58
N LYS A 754 -33.17 -20.58 7.78
CA LYS A 754 -34.39 -21.00 7.06
C LYS A 754 -35.24 -22.01 7.84
N TYR A 755 -34.62 -22.88 8.64
CA TYR A 755 -35.30 -24.03 9.26
C TYR A 755 -35.06 -24.18 10.77
N ASN A 756 -34.29 -23.28 11.40
CA ASN A 756 -33.86 -23.40 12.80
C ASN A 756 -33.23 -24.77 13.11
N LEU A 757 -32.39 -25.23 12.19
CA LEU A 757 -31.72 -26.53 12.23
C LEU A 757 -30.21 -26.33 12.02
N ASP A 758 -29.37 -26.99 12.80
CA ASP A 758 -27.92 -26.93 12.61
C ASP A 758 -27.44 -28.11 11.76
N PHE A 759 -26.34 -27.92 11.02
CA PHE A 759 -25.87 -28.90 10.06
C PHE A 759 -25.57 -30.27 10.69
N TRP A 760 -25.07 -30.31 11.94
CA TRP A 760 -24.75 -31.58 12.64
C TRP A 760 -25.98 -32.39 13.05
N GLU A 761 -27.20 -31.84 12.93
CA GLU A 761 -28.43 -32.58 13.19
C GLU A 761 -28.88 -33.41 11.99
N VAL A 762 -28.40 -33.08 10.78
CA VAL A 762 -28.80 -33.72 9.52
C VAL A 762 -27.66 -34.31 8.72
N ILE A 763 -26.43 -33.84 8.96
CA ILE A 763 -25.22 -34.29 8.26
C ILE A 763 -24.32 -35.00 9.26
N ASN A 764 -23.96 -36.25 8.92
CA ASN A 764 -22.93 -36.97 9.64
C ASN A 764 -21.58 -36.72 8.97
N LEU A 765 -20.76 -35.84 9.55
CA LEU A 765 -19.47 -35.45 8.96
C LEU A 765 -18.49 -36.63 8.80
N SER A 766 -18.65 -37.72 9.57
CA SER A 766 -17.80 -38.91 9.41
C SER A 766 -18.06 -39.68 8.11
N GLU A 767 -19.18 -39.43 7.44
CA GLU A 767 -19.54 -40.04 6.15
C GLU A 767 -19.05 -39.23 4.95
N VAL A 768 -18.42 -38.06 5.18
CA VAL A 768 -17.92 -37.18 4.13
C VAL A 768 -16.47 -37.50 3.84
N ASP A 769 -16.16 -37.88 2.60
CA ASP A 769 -14.85 -38.40 2.21
C ASP A 769 -13.71 -37.36 2.34
N TYR A 770 -14.00 -36.08 2.14
CA TYR A 770 -13.01 -35.00 2.18
C TYR A 770 -13.58 -33.70 2.75
N LEU A 771 -13.10 -33.31 3.93
CA LEU A 771 -13.33 -32.02 4.57
C LEU A 771 -11.99 -31.42 4.97
N TYR A 772 -11.79 -30.14 4.66
CA TYR A 772 -10.58 -29.42 5.05
C TYR A 772 -10.69 -28.73 6.41
N LYS A 773 -11.90 -28.68 6.99
CA LYS A 773 -12.20 -28.11 8.31
C LYS A 773 -12.91 -29.10 9.22
N SER A 774 -12.68 -28.97 10.52
CA SER A 774 -13.47 -29.69 11.53
C SER A 774 -14.90 -29.14 11.62
N GLY A 775 -15.83 -29.91 12.19
CA GLY A 775 -17.20 -29.44 12.42
C GLY A 775 -17.26 -28.22 13.35
N ALA A 776 -16.36 -28.16 14.33
CA ALA A 776 -16.23 -27.01 15.21
C ALA A 776 -15.73 -25.75 14.47
N GLU A 777 -14.73 -25.87 13.58
CA GLU A 777 -14.25 -24.76 12.74
C GLU A 777 -15.38 -24.21 11.86
N ILE A 778 -16.10 -25.10 11.16
CA ILE A 778 -17.25 -24.74 10.31
C ILE A 778 -18.30 -23.96 11.11
N LEU A 779 -18.65 -24.46 12.31
CA LEU A 779 -19.59 -23.78 13.17
C LEU A 779 -19.08 -22.39 13.58
N LEU A 780 -17.86 -22.30 14.10
CA LEU A 780 -17.31 -21.05 14.63
C LEU A 780 -17.23 -19.97 13.55
N GLU A 781 -16.76 -20.30 12.35
CA GLU A 781 -16.72 -19.35 11.23
C GLU A 781 -18.12 -18.90 10.78
N SER A 782 -19.11 -19.81 10.83
CA SER A 782 -20.49 -19.47 10.44
C SER A 782 -21.13 -18.40 11.33
N LEU A 783 -20.72 -18.29 12.61
CA LEU A 783 -21.32 -17.35 13.57
C LEU A 783 -21.15 -15.87 13.15
N ALA A 784 -20.13 -15.55 12.36
CA ALA A 784 -19.91 -14.20 11.83
C ALA A 784 -20.92 -13.79 10.75
N TRP A 785 -21.67 -14.76 10.23
CA TRP A 785 -22.54 -14.65 9.07
C TRP A 785 -24.02 -14.92 9.37
N ARG A 786 -24.31 -15.57 10.51
CA ARG A 786 -25.69 -15.84 10.96
C ARG A 786 -26.33 -14.57 11.51
N SER A 787 -27.62 -14.40 11.25
CA SER A 787 -28.44 -13.47 12.03
C SER A 787 -28.50 -13.90 13.50
N LYS A 788 -28.38 -12.94 14.42
CA LYS A 788 -28.31 -13.20 15.88
C LYS A 788 -29.55 -13.93 16.44
N GLU A 789 -30.70 -13.82 15.77
CA GLU A 789 -31.95 -14.48 16.13
C GLU A 789 -31.91 -16.00 15.93
N HIS A 790 -30.98 -16.51 15.11
CA HIS A 790 -30.83 -17.93 14.76
C HIS A 790 -29.60 -18.57 15.41
N ILE A 791 -29.18 -18.05 16.58
CA ILE A 791 -28.04 -18.55 17.34
C ILE A 791 -28.52 -19.13 18.68
N ASP A 792 -28.59 -20.45 18.76
CA ASP A 792 -28.86 -21.18 20.00
C ASP A 792 -27.54 -21.49 20.73
N VAL A 793 -27.24 -20.68 21.75
CA VAL A 793 -26.00 -20.78 22.52
C VAL A 793 -25.86 -22.11 23.25
N ASP A 794 -26.93 -22.62 23.85
CA ASP A 794 -26.85 -23.83 24.66
C ASP A 794 -26.58 -25.05 23.78
N LYS A 795 -27.23 -25.09 22.62
CA LYS A 795 -27.00 -26.10 21.60
C LYS A 795 -25.57 -26.06 21.04
N ILE A 796 -25.08 -24.86 20.71
CA ILE A 796 -23.70 -24.64 20.21
C ILE A 796 -22.67 -25.09 21.24
N VAL A 797 -22.81 -24.65 22.50
CA VAL A 797 -21.86 -25.01 23.57
C VAL A 797 -21.86 -26.52 23.82
N LYS A 798 -23.02 -27.17 23.74
CA LYS A 798 -23.12 -28.63 23.88
C LYS A 798 -22.38 -29.34 22.74
N TYR A 799 -22.52 -28.86 21.50
CA TYR A 799 -21.81 -29.41 20.35
C TYR A 799 -20.30 -29.18 20.43
N LEU A 800 -19.86 -27.96 20.77
CA LEU A 800 -18.42 -27.68 20.93
C LEU A 800 -17.77 -28.56 22.01
N LYS A 801 -18.50 -28.98 23.05
CA LYS A 801 -17.99 -29.91 24.07
C LYS A 801 -17.80 -31.35 23.56
N THR A 802 -18.43 -31.72 22.45
CA THR A 802 -18.26 -33.06 21.85
C THR A 802 -17.17 -33.09 20.79
N GLU A 803 -16.75 -31.93 20.30
CA GLU A 803 -15.73 -31.78 19.25
C GLU A 803 -14.36 -31.43 19.86
N ASN A 804 -13.29 -31.83 19.16
CA ASN A 804 -11.95 -31.27 19.42
C ASN A 804 -11.77 -30.04 18.55
N PHE A 805 -11.48 -28.89 19.15
CA PHE A 805 -11.27 -27.65 18.42
C PHE A 805 -10.10 -26.86 18.98
N SER A 806 -9.54 -25.98 18.15
CA SER A 806 -8.49 -25.08 18.57
C SER A 806 -9.04 -24.01 19.50
N HIS A 807 -8.51 -23.92 20.73
CA HIS A 807 -8.85 -22.83 21.64
C HIS A 807 -8.52 -21.45 21.04
N PHE A 808 -7.51 -21.39 20.18
CA PHE A 808 -7.13 -20.17 19.47
C PHE A 808 -8.23 -19.71 18.50
N GLU A 809 -8.80 -20.62 17.70
CA GLU A 809 -9.89 -20.30 16.76
C GLU A 809 -11.17 -19.90 17.48
N TYR A 810 -11.48 -20.56 18.60
CA TYR A 810 -12.61 -20.18 19.44
C TYR A 810 -12.45 -18.76 19.99
N LEU A 811 -11.29 -18.43 20.58
CA LEU A 811 -11.04 -17.09 21.11
C LEU A 811 -11.04 -16.03 20.00
N ASN A 812 -10.49 -16.33 18.82
CA ASN A 812 -10.56 -15.45 17.64
C ASN A 812 -12.00 -15.16 17.24
N THR A 813 -12.84 -16.20 17.18
CA THR A 813 -14.27 -16.07 16.86
C THR A 813 -14.99 -15.23 17.90
N LEU A 814 -14.68 -15.40 19.18
CA LEU A 814 -15.28 -14.55 20.21
C LEU A 814 -14.86 -13.08 20.08
N ILE A 815 -13.59 -12.79 19.74
CA ILE A 815 -13.13 -11.42 19.51
C ILE A 815 -13.87 -10.78 18.33
N LEU A 816 -14.05 -11.53 17.25
CA LEU A 816 -14.79 -11.10 16.07
C LEU A 816 -16.22 -10.65 16.41
N LEU A 817 -16.87 -11.36 17.33
CA LEU A 817 -18.27 -11.17 17.70
C LEU A 817 -18.47 -10.24 18.91
N ALA A 818 -17.41 -10.02 19.70
CA ALA A 818 -17.45 -9.26 20.95
C ALA A 818 -18.02 -7.85 20.82
N PRO A 819 -17.71 -7.06 19.76
CA PRO A 819 -18.18 -5.68 19.61
C PRO A 819 -19.65 -5.56 19.19
N ILE A 820 -20.31 -6.66 18.81
CA ILE A 820 -21.64 -6.64 18.18
C ILE A 820 -22.75 -6.55 19.24
N PRO A 821 -23.53 -5.46 19.29
CA PRO A 821 -24.63 -5.32 20.26
C PRO A 821 -25.70 -6.41 20.10
N GLY A 822 -26.08 -7.01 21.22
CA GLY A 822 -27.09 -8.08 21.25
C GLY A 822 -26.66 -9.42 20.66
N HIS A 823 -25.41 -9.58 20.18
CA HIS A 823 -24.91 -10.87 19.74
C HIS A 823 -24.71 -11.81 20.95
N PRO A 824 -25.16 -13.09 20.92
CA PRO A 824 -25.08 -13.98 22.10
C PRO A 824 -23.65 -14.30 22.56
N PHE A 825 -22.68 -14.21 21.65
CA PHE A 825 -21.25 -14.37 21.90
C PHE A 825 -20.49 -13.03 22.04
N ASN A 826 -21.18 -11.93 22.38
CA ASN A 826 -20.54 -10.63 22.54
C ASN A 826 -19.60 -10.56 23.77
N SER A 827 -19.02 -9.37 24.01
CA SER A 827 -18.05 -9.12 25.09
C SER A 827 -18.54 -9.50 26.49
N ASN A 828 -19.85 -9.45 26.75
CA ASN A 828 -20.39 -9.89 28.05
C ASN A 828 -20.13 -11.38 28.29
N ARG A 829 -20.28 -12.23 27.26
CA ARG A 829 -19.99 -13.66 27.35
C ARG A 829 -18.51 -13.90 27.56
N TRP A 830 -17.65 -13.20 26.82
CA TRP A 830 -16.21 -13.26 27.01
C TRP A 830 -15.83 -12.91 28.46
N HIS A 831 -16.31 -11.78 28.96
CA HIS A 831 -16.05 -11.34 30.32
C HIS A 831 -16.53 -12.35 31.37
N ASN A 832 -17.74 -12.87 31.25
CA ASN A 832 -18.27 -13.87 32.18
C ASN A 832 -17.45 -15.16 32.17
N THR A 833 -16.95 -15.57 30.99
CA THR A 833 -16.09 -16.76 30.87
C THR A 833 -14.74 -16.54 31.55
N MET A 834 -14.09 -15.41 31.29
CA MET A 834 -12.76 -15.11 31.86
C MET A 834 -12.81 -14.82 33.37
N LYS A 835 -13.89 -14.19 33.86
CA LYS A 835 -14.09 -13.89 35.29
C LYS A 835 -14.27 -15.14 36.15
N GLN A 836 -14.76 -16.24 35.57
CA GLN A 836 -14.94 -17.51 36.29
C GLN A 836 -13.64 -18.32 36.44
N MET A 837 -12.61 -17.98 35.68
CA MET A 837 -11.29 -18.60 35.78
C MET A 837 -10.46 -17.89 36.85
N ASP A 838 -9.75 -18.67 37.67
CA ASP A 838 -8.72 -18.11 38.55
C ASP A 838 -7.55 -17.56 37.73
N LEU A 839 -6.71 -16.73 38.35
CA LEU A 839 -5.57 -16.11 37.66
C LEU A 839 -4.67 -17.14 36.94
N PRO A 840 -4.22 -18.27 37.54
CA PRO A 840 -3.35 -19.23 36.84
C PRO A 840 -3.97 -19.85 35.58
N HIS A 841 -5.24 -20.28 35.64
CA HIS A 841 -5.89 -20.87 34.46
C HIS A 841 -6.13 -19.82 33.38
N ARG A 842 -6.55 -18.61 33.78
CA ARG A 842 -6.73 -17.50 32.86
C ARG A 842 -5.42 -17.11 32.18
N GLU A 843 -4.31 -17.08 32.92
CA GLU A 843 -2.99 -16.77 32.39
C GLU A 843 -2.54 -17.81 31.35
N GLN A 844 -2.73 -19.10 31.63
CA GLN A 844 -2.39 -20.19 30.72
C GLN A 844 -3.10 -20.06 29.36
N VAL A 845 -4.37 -19.67 29.36
CA VAL A 845 -5.18 -19.52 28.14
C VAL A 845 -4.88 -18.19 27.45
N LEU A 846 -4.99 -17.07 28.19
CA LEU A 846 -4.99 -15.73 27.62
C LEU A 846 -3.59 -15.24 27.27
N GLN A 847 -2.57 -15.49 28.10
CA GLN A 847 -1.20 -15.07 27.75
C GLN A 847 -0.68 -15.83 26.55
N ARG A 848 -0.97 -17.14 26.46
CA ARG A 848 -0.57 -17.93 25.29
C ARG A 848 -1.18 -17.36 24.01
N PHE A 849 -2.48 -17.08 24.05
CA PHE A 849 -3.20 -16.46 22.94
C PHE A 849 -2.64 -15.08 22.55
N LEU A 850 -2.34 -14.21 23.52
CA LEU A 850 -1.79 -12.87 23.28
C LEU A 850 -0.31 -12.85 22.88
N LEU A 851 0.47 -13.89 23.22
CA LEU A 851 1.85 -14.06 22.76
C LEU A 851 1.90 -14.49 21.30
N ASP A 852 1.05 -15.45 20.93
CA ASP A 852 0.95 -15.97 19.55
C ASP A 852 0.39 -14.90 18.56
N TYR A 853 -0.29 -13.86 19.05
CA TYR A 853 -0.75 -12.69 18.26
C TYR A 853 0.38 -11.90 17.57
N SER A 854 1.61 -12.03 18.05
CA SER A 854 2.63 -10.99 17.93
C SER A 854 3.71 -11.25 16.86
N ASP A 855 3.61 -12.38 16.17
CA ASP A 855 4.62 -12.89 15.24
C ASP A 855 4.26 -12.51 13.79
N VAL A 856 4.81 -11.37 13.34
CA VAL A 856 4.50 -10.73 12.04
C VAL A 856 4.91 -11.60 10.84
N ASP A 857 5.85 -12.53 11.05
CA ASP A 857 6.38 -13.44 10.02
C ASP A 857 5.58 -14.75 9.86
N ASN A 858 4.56 -14.99 10.70
CA ASN A 858 3.78 -16.22 10.68
C ASN A 858 2.33 -16.00 10.21
N ASN A 859 1.82 -16.92 9.40
CA ASN A 859 0.41 -17.04 9.01
C ASN A 859 -0.57 -17.20 10.20
N TYR A 860 -0.06 -17.25 11.43
CA TYR A 860 -0.77 -17.45 12.70
C TYR A 860 -1.02 -16.16 13.51
N SER A 861 -0.72 -14.97 12.98
CA SER A 861 -1.13 -13.71 13.60
C SER A 861 -2.66 -13.69 13.84
N CYS A 862 -3.11 -13.08 14.95
CA CYS A 862 -4.54 -12.79 15.17
C CYS A 862 -4.85 -11.38 14.61
N PRO A 863 -5.22 -11.25 13.32
CA PRO A 863 -5.47 -9.94 12.72
C PRO A 863 -6.62 -9.18 13.41
N HIS A 864 -7.50 -9.87 14.14
CA HIS A 864 -8.65 -9.24 14.79
C HIS A 864 -8.26 -8.31 15.94
N ILE A 865 -7.23 -8.63 16.73
CA ILE A 865 -6.79 -7.75 17.82
C ILE A 865 -6.18 -6.46 17.24
N ASP A 866 -5.33 -6.57 16.22
CA ASP A 866 -4.76 -5.39 15.54
C ASP A 866 -5.86 -4.53 14.94
N ARG A 867 -6.79 -5.13 14.18
CA ARG A 867 -7.93 -4.42 13.58
C ARG A 867 -8.80 -3.74 14.63
N LEU A 868 -9.06 -4.40 15.77
CA LEU A 868 -9.84 -3.82 16.86
C LEU A 868 -9.13 -2.59 17.46
N ILE A 869 -7.83 -2.71 17.73
CA ILE A 869 -7.02 -1.64 18.31
C ILE A 869 -6.89 -0.47 17.33
N GLU A 870 -6.65 -0.74 16.03
CA GLU A 870 -6.54 0.29 15.00
C GLU A 870 -7.85 1.05 14.80
N TRP A 871 -8.98 0.33 14.76
CA TRP A 871 -10.31 0.95 14.73
C TRP A 871 -10.53 1.85 15.95
N ALA A 872 -10.23 1.36 17.16
CA ALA A 872 -10.37 2.15 18.41
C ALA A 872 -9.35 3.31 18.50
N TRP A 873 -8.26 3.27 17.75
CA TRP A 873 -7.26 4.34 17.66
C TRP A 873 -7.63 5.41 16.62
N ARG A 874 -8.57 5.14 15.72
CA ARG A 874 -8.95 6.06 14.64
C ARG A 874 -9.36 7.43 15.20
N LEU A 875 -8.89 8.49 14.55
CA LEU A 875 -9.31 9.85 14.88
C LEU A 875 -10.82 10.00 14.71
N GLY A 876 -11.48 10.59 15.69
CA GLY A 876 -12.94 10.82 15.67
C GLY A 876 -13.80 9.62 16.04
N VAL A 877 -13.24 8.43 16.28
CA VAL A 877 -14.03 7.21 16.55
C VAL A 877 -15.02 7.38 17.71
N SER A 878 -14.63 8.08 18.79
CA SER A 878 -15.49 8.33 19.95
C SER A 878 -16.67 9.28 19.68
N ALA A 879 -16.65 10.03 18.59
CA ALA A 879 -17.79 10.87 18.21
C ALA A 879 -18.80 10.10 17.34
N GLU A 880 -18.36 8.99 16.73
CA GLU A 880 -19.12 8.22 15.74
C GLU A 880 -19.69 6.92 16.31
N VAL A 881 -19.04 6.35 17.33
CA VAL A 881 -19.45 5.09 17.97
C VAL A 881 -20.62 5.28 18.93
N ASP A 882 -21.51 4.29 19.00
CA ASP A 882 -22.58 4.24 20.00
C ASP A 882 -22.05 3.77 21.38
N ASP A 883 -22.66 4.25 22.47
CA ASP A 883 -22.25 3.94 23.85
C ASP A 883 -22.08 2.43 24.11
N GLU A 884 -23.00 1.59 23.62
CA GLU A 884 -22.96 0.15 23.83
C GLU A 884 -21.83 -0.53 23.06
N VAL A 885 -21.53 -0.07 21.83
CA VAL A 885 -20.39 -0.58 21.05
C VAL A 885 -19.07 -0.18 21.72
N ALA A 886 -18.98 1.06 22.21
CA ALA A 886 -17.83 1.53 22.97
C ALA A 886 -17.64 0.71 24.26
N ARG A 887 -18.74 0.41 24.98
CA ARG A 887 -18.73 -0.42 26.18
C ARG A 887 -18.26 -1.85 25.90
N LEU A 888 -18.86 -2.51 24.91
CA LEU A 888 -18.53 -3.90 24.55
C LEU A 888 -17.07 -4.02 24.08
N THR A 889 -16.64 -3.11 23.21
CA THR A 889 -15.27 -3.07 22.70
C THR A 889 -14.27 -2.78 23.81
N GLY A 890 -14.53 -1.76 24.63
CA GLY A 890 -13.68 -1.42 25.78
C GLY A 890 -13.59 -2.55 26.81
N GLN A 891 -14.70 -3.24 27.08
CA GLN A 891 -14.74 -4.40 27.98
C GLN A 891 -13.90 -5.58 27.45
N LEU A 892 -13.90 -5.82 26.13
CA LEU A 892 -13.04 -6.83 25.53
C LEU A 892 -11.56 -6.41 25.65
N MET A 893 -11.24 -5.18 25.24
CA MET A 893 -9.87 -4.65 25.27
C MET A 893 -9.28 -4.60 26.67
N ALA A 894 -10.10 -4.42 27.70
CA ALA A 894 -9.66 -4.49 29.09
C ALA A 894 -8.98 -5.84 29.44
N TRP A 895 -9.40 -6.95 28.81
CA TRP A 895 -8.73 -8.24 28.97
C TRP A 895 -7.38 -8.31 28.26
N PHE A 896 -7.10 -7.48 27.25
CA PHE A 896 -5.79 -7.43 26.61
C PHE A 896 -4.73 -6.71 27.47
N LEU A 897 -5.17 -5.95 28.47
CA LEU A 897 -4.28 -5.20 29.37
C LEU A 897 -3.44 -6.11 30.29
N CYS A 898 -3.81 -7.38 30.44
CA CYS A 898 -2.99 -8.36 31.15
C CYS A 898 -1.73 -8.75 30.36
N SER A 899 -1.63 -8.41 29.07
CA SER A 899 -0.53 -8.86 28.22
C SER A 899 0.85 -8.54 28.80
N THR A 900 1.75 -9.53 28.76
CA THR A 900 3.17 -9.34 29.07
C THR A 900 3.93 -8.58 27.97
N LYS A 901 3.35 -8.39 26.78
CA LYS A 901 3.92 -7.58 25.70
C LYS A 901 3.58 -6.11 25.88
N ASN A 902 4.54 -5.32 26.36
CA ASN A 902 4.38 -3.87 26.62
C ASN A 902 3.77 -3.11 25.43
N ALA A 903 4.25 -3.39 24.20
CA ALA A 903 3.75 -2.71 23.01
C ALA A 903 2.24 -2.93 22.76
N LEU A 904 1.75 -4.16 22.97
CA LEU A 904 0.33 -4.46 22.86
C LEU A 904 -0.44 -3.70 23.96
N ARG A 905 -0.03 -3.88 25.22
CA ARG A 905 -0.69 -3.25 26.37
C ARG A 905 -0.76 -1.72 26.26
N ASP A 906 0.31 -1.07 25.80
CA ASP A 906 0.36 0.39 25.62
C ASP A 906 -0.51 0.85 24.45
N ARG A 907 -0.52 0.11 23.33
CA ARG A 907 -1.42 0.37 22.20
C ARG A 907 -2.88 0.23 22.62
N THR A 908 -3.23 -0.86 23.32
CA THR A 908 -4.57 -1.08 23.86
C THR A 908 -4.99 0.04 24.81
N THR A 909 -4.13 0.43 25.75
CA THR A 909 -4.43 1.50 26.73
C THR A 909 -4.80 2.80 26.01
N LYS A 910 -3.97 3.25 25.07
CA LYS A 910 -4.20 4.51 24.36
C LYS A 910 -5.39 4.43 23.37
N ALA A 911 -5.60 3.29 22.73
CA ALA A 911 -6.80 3.05 21.91
C ALA A 911 -8.08 3.11 22.77
N MET A 912 -8.08 2.52 23.97
CA MET A 912 -9.22 2.60 24.89
C MET A 912 -9.49 4.03 25.35
N VAL A 913 -8.45 4.83 25.64
CA VAL A 913 -8.62 6.26 25.95
C VAL A 913 -9.27 7.00 24.79
N ASN A 914 -8.80 6.78 23.57
CA ASN A 914 -9.36 7.42 22.38
C ASN A 914 -10.80 6.98 22.10
N LEU A 915 -11.13 5.69 22.30
CA LEU A 915 -12.47 5.15 22.13
C LEU A 915 -13.45 5.65 23.18
N LEU A 916 -13.05 5.68 24.46
CA LEU A 916 -13.96 5.94 25.59
C LEU A 916 -14.03 7.42 25.98
N GLN A 917 -13.24 8.30 25.37
CA GLN A 917 -13.37 9.75 25.59
C GLN A 917 -14.78 10.19 25.16
N GLY A 918 -15.57 10.77 26.07
CA GLY A 918 -16.98 11.12 25.80
C GLY A 918 -18.01 10.01 26.06
N HIS A 919 -17.58 8.77 26.34
CA HIS A 919 -18.46 7.64 26.70
C HIS A 919 -18.35 7.26 28.18
N VAL A 920 -18.55 8.25 29.06
CA VAL A 920 -18.25 8.13 30.50
C VAL A 920 -19.09 7.06 31.19
N LEU A 921 -20.36 6.92 30.82
CA LEU A 921 -21.21 5.87 31.37
C LEU A 921 -20.74 4.48 30.95
N SER A 922 -20.26 4.32 29.72
CA SER A 922 -19.66 3.08 29.24
C SER A 922 -18.37 2.76 29.97
N LEU A 923 -17.50 3.75 30.19
CA LEU A 923 -16.28 3.61 31.00
C LEU A 923 -16.60 3.16 32.43
N ILE A 924 -17.54 3.83 33.12
CA ILE A 924 -17.96 3.45 34.48
C ILE A 924 -18.53 2.03 34.49
N SER A 925 -19.31 1.65 33.47
CA SER A 925 -19.84 0.29 33.34
C SER A 925 -18.74 -0.76 33.20
N ILE A 926 -17.69 -0.46 32.41
CA ILE A 926 -16.50 -1.32 32.30
C ILE A 926 -15.82 -1.43 33.66
N LEU A 927 -15.50 -0.31 34.33
CA LEU A 927 -14.85 -0.32 35.64
C LEU A 927 -15.62 -1.19 36.65
N LYS A 928 -16.95 -1.05 36.70
CA LYS A 928 -17.83 -1.87 37.54
C LYS A 928 -17.75 -3.36 37.24
N SER A 929 -17.72 -3.73 35.96
CA SER A 929 -17.65 -5.15 35.57
C SER A 929 -16.36 -5.83 36.03
N PHE A 930 -15.26 -5.05 36.08
CA PHE A 930 -13.93 -5.51 36.50
C PHE A 930 -13.64 -5.36 38.00
N GLU A 931 -14.63 -4.95 38.80
CA GLU A 931 -14.54 -5.01 40.26
C GLU A 931 -14.26 -6.45 40.72
N GLY A 932 -13.28 -6.61 41.60
CA GLY A 932 -12.87 -7.90 42.16
C GLY A 932 -12.05 -8.81 41.23
N ILE A 933 -11.63 -8.36 40.05
CA ILE A 933 -10.70 -9.13 39.20
C ILE A 933 -9.32 -9.20 39.86
N ASP A 934 -8.75 -10.40 39.91
CA ASP A 934 -7.52 -10.76 40.62
C ASP A 934 -6.23 -10.50 39.81
N ASP A 935 -6.28 -9.66 38.77
CA ASP A 935 -5.15 -9.30 37.90
C ASP A 935 -4.73 -7.83 38.07
N PRO A 936 -3.57 -7.56 38.70
CA PRO A 936 -3.09 -6.19 38.91
C PRO A 936 -2.80 -5.40 37.62
N TYR A 937 -2.41 -6.06 36.53
CA TYR A 937 -2.09 -5.37 35.27
C TYR A 937 -3.34 -4.80 34.60
N ILE A 938 -4.45 -5.56 34.64
CA ILE A 938 -5.74 -5.09 34.15
C ILE A 938 -6.20 -3.89 34.98
N LEU A 939 -6.17 -4.01 36.31
CA LEU A 939 -6.59 -2.94 37.20
C LEU A 939 -5.75 -1.67 37.01
N GLU A 940 -4.41 -1.76 37.07
CA GLU A 940 -3.51 -0.64 36.82
C GLU A 940 -3.90 0.12 35.55
N ARG A 941 -4.05 -0.60 34.43
CA ARG A 941 -4.27 0.04 33.14
C ARG A 941 -5.71 0.51 32.92
N LEU A 942 -6.71 -0.12 33.50
CA LEU A 942 -8.08 0.40 33.47
C LEU A 942 -8.19 1.76 34.17
N TYR A 943 -7.54 1.94 35.31
CA TYR A 943 -7.53 3.24 35.98
C TYR A 943 -6.66 4.26 35.23
N ALA A 944 -5.58 3.84 34.55
CA ALA A 944 -4.84 4.70 33.63
C ALA A 944 -5.70 5.16 32.43
N VAL A 945 -6.52 4.27 31.86
CA VAL A 945 -7.49 4.61 30.80
C VAL A 945 -8.48 5.64 31.29
N ALA A 946 -9.08 5.41 32.46
CA ALA A 946 -10.02 6.35 33.03
C ALA A 946 -9.36 7.73 33.22
N TYR A 947 -8.12 7.78 33.72
CA TYR A 947 -7.40 9.03 33.96
C TYR A 947 -7.13 9.76 32.64
N GLY A 948 -6.73 9.01 31.61
CA GLY A 948 -6.60 9.53 30.25
C GLY A 948 -7.89 10.12 29.69
N CYS A 949 -9.05 9.51 29.95
CA CYS A 949 -10.35 10.05 29.55
C CYS A 949 -10.68 11.35 30.28
N ILE A 950 -10.39 11.44 31.59
CA ILE A 950 -10.58 12.68 32.38
C ILE A 950 -9.74 13.83 31.81
N LEU A 951 -8.46 13.58 31.51
CA LEU A 951 -7.56 14.61 30.97
C LEU A 951 -7.98 15.13 29.58
N ARG A 952 -8.87 14.42 28.88
CA ARG A 952 -9.30 14.73 27.51
C ARG A 952 -10.74 15.23 27.44
N THR A 953 -11.52 15.13 28.51
CA THR A 953 -12.89 15.66 28.52
C THR A 953 -12.91 17.11 29.02
N PRO A 954 -13.53 18.04 28.27
CA PRO A 954 -13.80 19.38 28.78
C PRO A 954 -15.03 19.41 29.72
N ASN A 955 -15.76 18.30 29.84
CA ASN A 955 -17.03 18.25 30.57
C ASN A 955 -16.82 17.94 32.06
N VAL A 956 -17.04 18.94 32.91
CA VAL A 956 -16.90 18.82 34.37
C VAL A 956 -17.88 17.81 34.97
N SER A 957 -19.08 17.62 34.39
CA SER A 957 -20.02 16.62 34.92
C SER A 957 -19.50 15.20 34.76
N ASP A 958 -18.80 14.94 33.65
CA ASP A 958 -18.24 13.64 33.33
C ASP A 958 -17.08 13.30 34.27
N ILE A 959 -16.20 14.27 34.51
CA ILE A 959 -15.11 14.16 35.50
C ILE A 959 -15.70 13.84 36.87
N ARG A 960 -16.76 14.56 37.27
CA ARG A 960 -17.44 14.34 38.54
C ARG A 960 -18.01 12.93 38.66
N LEU A 961 -18.66 12.40 37.62
CA LEU A 961 -19.23 11.05 37.65
C LEU A 961 -18.17 9.96 37.82
N ILE A 962 -17.03 10.08 37.12
CA ILE A 962 -15.90 9.14 37.25
C ILE A 962 -15.31 9.26 38.66
N GLY A 963 -15.02 10.48 39.11
CA GLY A 963 -14.45 10.76 40.43
C GLY A 963 -15.34 10.26 41.57
N GLU A 964 -16.65 10.50 41.51
CA GLU A 964 -17.61 9.98 42.51
C GLU A 964 -17.61 8.44 42.54
N TYR A 965 -17.60 7.78 41.38
CA TYR A 965 -17.52 6.32 41.32
C TYR A 965 -16.22 5.79 41.94
N VAL A 966 -15.05 6.33 41.57
CA VAL A 966 -13.75 5.91 42.11
C VAL A 966 -13.68 6.21 43.61
N TYR A 967 -14.16 7.38 44.05
CA TYR A 967 -14.22 7.75 45.46
C TYR A 967 -14.98 6.72 46.30
N HIS A 968 -16.18 6.35 45.84
CA HIS A 968 -17.01 5.38 46.54
C HIS A 968 -16.35 3.98 46.57
N TYR A 969 -15.94 3.46 45.42
CA TYR A 969 -15.38 2.11 45.34
C TYR A 969 -14.06 1.95 46.10
N VAL A 970 -13.17 2.95 46.04
CA VAL A 970 -11.81 2.84 46.59
C VAL A 970 -11.74 3.31 48.04
N PHE A 971 -12.32 4.47 48.36
CA PHE A 971 -12.08 5.14 49.63
C PHE A 971 -13.20 4.92 50.65
N VAL A 972 -14.45 4.79 50.20
CA VAL A 972 -15.58 4.51 51.12
C VAL A 972 -15.60 3.03 51.47
N ASP A 973 -15.48 2.14 50.48
CA ASP A 973 -15.52 0.69 50.70
C ASP A 973 -14.18 0.10 51.18
N SER A 974 -13.17 0.94 51.42
CA SER A 974 -11.83 0.56 51.92
C SER A 974 -11.07 -0.46 51.05
N ASN A 975 -11.37 -0.53 49.75
CA ASN A 975 -10.74 -1.44 48.78
C ASN A 975 -9.44 -0.88 48.18
N LEU A 976 -8.56 -0.31 49.01
CA LEU A 976 -7.29 0.27 48.54
C LEU A 976 -6.37 -0.83 47.96
N PRO A 977 -6.05 -0.80 46.66
CA PRO A 977 -5.17 -1.80 46.07
C PRO A 977 -3.75 -1.63 46.58
N LYS A 978 -3.02 -2.74 46.78
CA LYS A 978 -1.60 -2.68 47.19
C LYS A 978 -0.68 -2.14 46.10
N HIS A 979 -1.10 -2.25 44.84
CA HIS A 979 -0.32 -1.86 43.67
C HIS A 979 -0.17 -0.34 43.57
N LEU A 980 1.08 0.16 43.56
CA LEU A 980 1.41 1.59 43.70
C LEU A 980 0.84 2.44 42.55
N LEU A 981 1.07 2.04 41.30
CA LEU A 981 0.61 2.79 40.13
C LEU A 981 -0.91 2.83 40.05
N THR A 982 -1.59 1.75 40.43
CA THR A 982 -3.05 1.71 40.47
C THR A 982 -3.58 2.74 41.46
N ARG A 983 -2.97 2.85 42.65
CA ARG A 983 -3.31 3.89 43.64
C ARG A 983 -3.03 5.28 43.11
N ASP A 984 -1.89 5.50 42.46
CA ASP A 984 -1.50 6.80 41.93
C ASP A 984 -2.53 7.29 40.89
N TYR A 985 -2.91 6.43 39.94
CA TYR A 985 -4.00 6.74 39.02
C TYR A 985 -5.30 7.05 39.78
N MET A 986 -5.75 6.17 40.69
CA MET A 986 -6.97 6.36 41.50
C MET A 986 -7.00 7.63 42.37
N CYS A 987 -5.85 8.12 42.82
CA CYS A 987 -5.76 9.32 43.66
C CYS A 987 -5.64 10.62 42.86
N ASN A 988 -5.01 10.56 41.68
CA ASN A 988 -4.92 11.70 40.76
C ASN A 988 -6.20 11.89 39.92
N HIS A 989 -7.11 10.92 40.00
CA HIS A 989 -8.48 10.96 39.48
C HIS A 989 -9.35 12.03 40.12
#